data_AF-A0A4P9Y4D4-F1
#
_entry.id   AF-A0A4P9Y4D4-F1
#
_cell.length_a   1.000
_cell.length_b   1.000
_cell.length_c   1.000
_cell.angle_alpha   90.00
_cell.angle_beta   90.00
_cell.angle_gamma   90.00
#
_symmetry.space_group_name_H-M   'P 1'
#
loop_
_entity.id
_entity.type
_entity.pdbx_description
1 polymer ?
#
loop_
_entity_poly.entity_id
_entity_poly.type
_entity_poly.pdbx_seq_one_letter_code
_entity_poly.pdbx_strand_id
1 'polypeptide(L)'
;MREKSRKWAQMNQKRYGSKRRFGFVEHAKESLPPEHLRKIIKDHGDMSARKFRHDKRVYLGALKYVPHAVLKLLENMPMPWEESREVEVLYHLTGAITFVDEIPWVIEPIFLAQWGTMWITMRREKRDRRHFKRMRFPPFDDEEPPLDYGDNIADVEAVEAIRMDLDPEEDAPVCEWFYDHKPLIETDCVNGLSYRRWKLPLPIRSTLHRLAHQLLSELTDQNYFYLFGDRDFFTAKALNMAIPGGPKFEPLRRTDGLATDPAEEDWNEFNDIGKIIIRQPIRTEYRIAFPFLYNSLLPPPPHHTHIQASWYHHPTVVYLRAEDPDLPAFYFDPVINPISSRHFSSQAHDDDILSDDDDEWKEEGVDDNGDDEGFTMPEAVQPFLSSTPLYTSTTTSGIALYWAPYPYDTRSGRMRRAQDIPLVKSWYREHCPGGQHVKVRVSYQKLLKCWVLNELHKRPPKAQKKRALLRALGHTKFFQRTEIDWVEAGLQVCRQGHNMLNLLIHRKNLNYLHLDYNFNLKPVKTLTTKERKRSRFGNAFHLCREILRLTKLIVDAHVQCRLGNVDAFQLADGLQYTFAHVGQLTGMYRYKYRLMRQIRMCKDLKHLIYHRFNTGPVGKGPGCGFWAPGWRVWLFFLRGIVPLLERWLGNLLARQFEGRHAKGVAHTVTKQRVESHYDLELR
;
A
#
# COMPACT_ATOMS: atom_id res chain seq x y z
N MET A 1 -51.02 -48.19 -23.60
CA MET A 1 -49.88 -47.62 -24.37
C MET A 1 -49.67 -46.12 -24.16
N ARG A 2 -50.68 -45.24 -24.36
CA ARG A 2 -50.53 -43.78 -24.18
C ARG A 2 -50.01 -43.35 -22.80
N GLU A 3 -50.50 -43.96 -21.73
CA GLU A 3 -50.05 -43.64 -20.37
C GLU A 3 -48.59 -44.05 -20.10
N LYS A 4 -48.16 -45.18 -20.67
CA LYS A 4 -46.77 -45.66 -20.59
C LYS A 4 -45.82 -44.72 -21.36
N SER A 5 -46.24 -44.23 -22.53
CA SER A 5 -45.51 -43.21 -23.29
C SER A 5 -45.41 -41.89 -22.53
N ARG A 6 -46.49 -41.41 -21.91
CA ARG A 6 -46.48 -40.21 -21.06
C ARG A 6 -45.53 -40.35 -19.87
N LYS A 7 -45.60 -41.48 -19.15
CA LYS A 7 -44.70 -41.79 -18.02
C LYS A 7 -43.23 -41.86 -18.47
N TRP A 8 -42.97 -42.44 -19.64
CA TRP A 8 -41.62 -42.48 -20.26
C TRP A 8 -41.10 -41.08 -20.64
N ALA A 9 -41.93 -40.26 -21.27
CA ALA A 9 -41.58 -38.88 -21.63
C ALA A 9 -41.29 -38.03 -20.38
N GLN A 10 -42.13 -38.11 -19.34
CA GLN A 10 -41.90 -37.43 -18.06
C GLN A 10 -40.62 -37.93 -17.36
N MET A 11 -40.35 -39.24 -17.43
CA MET A 11 -39.13 -39.82 -16.87
C MET A 11 -37.89 -39.32 -17.60
N ASN A 12 -37.89 -39.29 -18.93
CA ASN A 12 -36.77 -38.81 -19.73
C ASN A 12 -36.56 -37.30 -19.59
N GLN A 13 -37.63 -36.51 -19.54
CA GLN A 13 -37.54 -35.07 -19.32
C GLN A 13 -36.95 -34.75 -17.93
N LYS A 14 -37.32 -35.52 -16.89
CA LYS A 14 -36.73 -35.39 -15.55
C LYS A 14 -35.30 -35.92 -15.49
N ARG A 15 -34.98 -37.02 -16.16
CA ARG A 15 -33.67 -37.69 -16.12
C ARG A 15 -32.61 -36.91 -16.90
N TYR A 16 -32.95 -36.41 -18.09
CA TYR A 16 -32.04 -35.69 -18.99
C TYR A 16 -32.26 -34.16 -18.96
N GLY A 17 -32.91 -33.65 -17.92
CA GLY A 17 -33.05 -32.20 -17.70
C GLY A 17 -31.68 -31.52 -17.56
N SER A 18 -31.62 -30.23 -17.92
CA SER A 18 -30.38 -29.43 -17.90
C SER A 18 -29.65 -29.46 -16.55
N LYS A 19 -30.39 -29.49 -15.44
CA LYS A 19 -29.87 -29.57 -14.06
C LYS A 19 -29.17 -30.89 -13.72
N ARG A 20 -29.40 -31.96 -14.49
CA ARG A 20 -28.82 -33.30 -14.25
C ARG A 20 -27.66 -33.63 -15.18
N ARG A 21 -27.26 -32.68 -16.04
CA ARG A 21 -26.07 -32.84 -16.88
C ARG A 21 -24.82 -32.95 -16.00
N PHE A 22 -23.91 -33.85 -16.36
CA PHE A 22 -22.62 -33.96 -15.68
C PHE A 22 -21.85 -32.63 -15.85
N GLY A 23 -21.35 -32.08 -14.74
CA GLY A 23 -20.74 -30.75 -14.72
C GLY A 23 -21.73 -29.58 -14.57
N PHE A 24 -23.02 -29.84 -14.34
CA PHE A 24 -23.97 -28.80 -13.96
C PHE A 24 -23.56 -28.20 -12.60
N VAL A 25 -23.33 -26.90 -12.58
CA VAL A 25 -23.05 -26.14 -11.36
C VAL A 25 -24.36 -25.49 -10.93
N GLU A 26 -24.81 -25.77 -9.71
CA GLU A 26 -25.97 -25.09 -9.13
C GLU A 26 -25.75 -23.58 -9.08
N HIS A 27 -26.85 -22.82 -9.05
CA HIS A 27 -26.79 -21.37 -8.98
C HIS A 27 -25.95 -20.92 -7.77
N ALA A 28 -25.26 -19.79 -7.95
CA ALA A 28 -24.55 -19.15 -6.86
C ALA A 28 -25.53 -18.85 -5.72
N LYS A 29 -25.08 -18.99 -4.47
CA LYS A 29 -25.87 -18.57 -3.31
C LYS A 29 -26.18 -17.09 -3.42
N GLU A 30 -27.46 -16.77 -3.33
CA GLU A 30 -27.95 -15.40 -3.27
C GLU A 30 -27.58 -14.77 -1.92
N SER A 31 -27.52 -13.44 -1.90
CA SER A 31 -27.37 -12.67 -0.66
C SER A 31 -28.61 -12.83 0.21
N LEU A 32 -28.40 -13.01 1.51
CA LEU A 32 -29.46 -12.95 2.50
C LEU A 32 -29.66 -11.50 2.98
N PRO A 33 -30.84 -11.17 3.55
CA PRO A 33 -31.07 -9.85 4.12
C PRO A 33 -30.14 -9.57 5.32
N PRO A 34 -29.68 -8.32 5.50
CA PRO A 34 -28.76 -7.94 6.58
C PRO A 34 -29.36 -8.15 7.99
N GLU A 35 -30.68 -8.04 8.13
CA GLU A 35 -31.40 -8.24 9.39
C GLU A 35 -31.24 -9.67 9.92
N HIS A 36 -31.08 -10.65 9.03
CA HIS A 36 -30.86 -12.03 9.42
C HIS A 36 -29.55 -12.17 10.20
N LEU A 37 -28.46 -11.54 9.73
CA LEU A 37 -27.19 -11.52 10.44
C LEU A 37 -27.29 -10.74 11.76
N ARG A 38 -27.88 -9.54 11.74
CA ARG A 38 -28.07 -8.70 12.94
C ARG A 38 -28.78 -9.46 14.05
N LYS A 39 -29.92 -10.09 13.72
CA LYS A 39 -30.71 -10.87 14.66
C LYS A 39 -29.92 -12.04 15.25
N ILE A 40 -29.17 -12.77 14.43
CA ILE A 40 -28.32 -13.88 14.91
C ILE A 40 -27.30 -13.37 15.93
N ILE A 41 -26.59 -12.27 15.62
CA ILE A 41 -25.57 -11.72 16.51
C ILE A 41 -26.17 -11.21 17.82
N LYS A 42 -27.35 -10.56 17.76
CA LYS A 42 -28.08 -10.07 18.94
C LYS A 42 -28.59 -11.22 19.81
N ASP A 43 -29.19 -12.25 19.20
CA ASP A 43 -29.70 -13.44 19.91
C ASP A 43 -28.59 -14.22 20.64
N HIS A 44 -27.40 -14.35 20.03
CA HIS A 44 -26.27 -15.07 20.64
C HIS A 44 -25.59 -14.28 21.77
N GLY A 45 -25.66 -12.94 21.73
CA GLY A 45 -25.16 -12.05 22.78
C GLY A 45 -23.71 -12.34 23.19
N ASP A 46 -23.48 -12.56 24.48
CA ASP A 46 -22.19 -12.89 25.09
C ASP A 46 -21.95 -14.42 25.24
N MET A 47 -22.84 -15.24 24.68
CA MET A 47 -22.85 -16.70 24.82
C MET A 47 -23.03 -17.19 26.27
N SER A 48 -23.61 -16.41 27.17
CA SER A 48 -23.97 -16.85 28.53
C SER A 48 -25.16 -17.83 28.53
N ALA A 49 -26.15 -17.57 27.65
CA ALA A 49 -27.40 -18.33 27.58
C ALA A 49 -27.21 -19.84 27.31
N ARG A 50 -27.99 -20.67 28.00
CA ARG A 50 -27.94 -22.14 27.86
C ARG A 50 -28.42 -22.62 26.48
N LYS A 51 -29.30 -21.86 25.82
CA LYS A 51 -29.87 -22.16 24.49
C LYS A 51 -28.79 -22.42 23.44
N PHE A 52 -27.73 -21.61 23.43
CA PHE A 52 -26.63 -21.64 22.45
C PHE A 52 -25.41 -22.44 22.93
N ARG A 53 -25.60 -23.39 23.84
CA ARG A 53 -24.49 -24.20 24.41
C ARG A 53 -23.73 -24.99 23.34
N HIS A 54 -24.45 -25.50 22.33
CA HIS A 54 -23.88 -26.29 21.24
C HIS A 54 -22.94 -25.45 20.36
N ASP A 55 -23.25 -24.16 20.19
CA ASP A 55 -22.52 -23.24 19.31
C ASP A 55 -21.22 -22.71 19.96
N LYS A 56 -21.09 -22.79 21.29
CA LYS A 56 -19.86 -22.39 22.01
C LYS A 56 -18.59 -23.06 21.45
N ARG A 57 -18.70 -24.31 20.99
CA ARG A 57 -17.58 -25.05 20.37
C ARG A 57 -17.19 -24.43 19.03
N VAL A 58 -18.17 -24.01 18.24
CA VAL A 58 -17.97 -23.40 16.93
C VAL A 58 -17.31 -22.03 17.07
N TYR A 59 -17.78 -21.20 18.00
CA TYR A 59 -17.16 -19.91 18.34
C TYR A 59 -15.67 -20.08 18.70
N LEU A 60 -15.34 -21.03 19.58
CA LEU A 60 -13.94 -21.31 19.92
C LEU A 60 -13.13 -21.79 18.72
N GLY A 61 -13.71 -22.61 17.83
CA GLY A 61 -13.06 -23.04 16.60
C GLY A 61 -12.77 -21.89 15.62
N ALA A 62 -13.68 -20.92 15.55
CA ALA A 62 -13.56 -19.74 14.70
C ALA A 62 -12.43 -18.80 15.12
N LEU A 63 -11.98 -18.84 16.39
CA LEU A 63 -10.84 -18.05 16.91
C LEU A 63 -9.59 -18.20 16.05
N LYS A 64 -9.38 -19.37 15.43
CA LYS A 64 -8.28 -19.61 14.50
C LYS A 64 -8.23 -18.60 13.35
N TYR A 65 -9.38 -18.19 12.83
CA TYR A 65 -9.52 -17.36 11.63
C TYR A 65 -9.74 -15.87 11.93
N VAL A 66 -9.83 -15.47 13.20
CA VAL A 66 -9.95 -14.06 13.62
C VAL A 66 -8.86 -13.16 13.03
N PRO A 67 -7.57 -13.54 12.97
CA PRO A 67 -6.55 -12.71 12.32
C PRO A 67 -6.88 -12.42 10.85
N HIS A 68 -7.50 -13.37 10.14
CA HIS A 68 -7.90 -13.22 8.75
C HIS A 68 -9.11 -12.28 8.62
N ALA A 69 -10.11 -12.39 9.50
CA ALA A 69 -11.24 -11.47 9.56
C ALA A 69 -10.79 -10.03 9.83
N VAL A 70 -9.88 -9.83 10.79
CA VAL A 70 -9.29 -8.52 11.10
C VAL A 70 -8.54 -7.94 9.90
N LEU A 71 -7.76 -8.76 9.18
CA LEU A 71 -7.07 -8.31 7.98
C LEU A 71 -8.06 -7.80 6.92
N LYS A 72 -9.12 -8.56 6.65
CA LYS A 72 -10.14 -8.19 5.66
C LYS A 72 -10.96 -6.97 6.06
N LEU A 73 -11.27 -6.83 7.35
CA LEU A 73 -11.94 -5.65 7.89
C LEU A 73 -11.08 -4.39 7.72
N LEU A 74 -9.83 -4.43 8.18
CA LEU A 74 -8.94 -3.27 8.12
C LEU A 74 -8.46 -2.94 6.71
N GLU A 75 -8.43 -3.92 5.79
CA GLU A 75 -8.14 -3.68 4.37
C GLU A 75 -9.24 -2.85 3.70
N ASN A 76 -10.50 -2.96 4.15
CA ASN A 76 -11.65 -2.27 3.58
C ASN A 76 -12.12 -1.07 4.42
N MET A 77 -11.24 -0.44 5.20
CA MET A 77 -11.58 0.79 5.94
C MET A 77 -12.12 1.89 5.02
N PRO A 78 -13.22 2.57 5.38
CA PRO A 78 -13.73 3.74 4.66
C PRO A 78 -12.64 4.80 4.52
N MET A 79 -12.54 5.39 3.33
CA MET A 79 -11.59 6.47 3.07
C MET A 79 -12.16 7.79 3.62
N PRO A 80 -11.32 8.83 3.88
CA PRO A 80 -11.79 10.04 4.58
C PRO A 80 -12.87 10.86 3.87
N TRP A 81 -13.03 10.65 2.56
CA TRP A 81 -14.05 11.28 1.72
C TRP A 81 -15.37 10.49 1.63
N GLU A 82 -15.42 9.30 2.24
CA GLU A 82 -16.60 8.46 2.33
C GLU A 82 -17.24 8.59 3.73
N GLU A 83 -18.56 8.77 3.77
CA GLU A 83 -19.33 8.88 5.02
C GLU A 83 -19.62 7.50 5.61
N SER A 84 -20.08 6.58 4.75
CA SER A 84 -20.34 5.18 5.03
C SER A 84 -19.83 4.32 3.88
N ARG A 85 -19.58 3.05 4.17
CA ARG A 85 -19.19 2.08 3.14
C ARG A 85 -19.91 0.78 3.40
N GLU A 86 -20.78 0.40 2.48
CA GLU A 86 -21.35 -0.94 2.44
C GLU A 86 -20.31 -1.92 1.89
N VAL A 87 -20.20 -3.06 2.55
CA VAL A 87 -19.25 -4.11 2.20
C VAL A 87 -19.94 -5.47 2.18
N GLU A 88 -19.59 -6.28 1.17
CA GLU A 88 -19.98 -7.67 1.12
C GLU A 88 -19.31 -8.45 2.26
N VAL A 89 -20.12 -9.15 3.06
CA VAL A 89 -19.64 -10.00 4.14
C VAL A 89 -20.04 -11.45 3.96
N LEU A 90 -19.12 -12.33 4.30
CA LEU A 90 -19.30 -13.76 4.42
C LEU A 90 -19.32 -14.13 5.91
N TYR A 91 -20.47 -14.53 6.44
CA TYR A 91 -20.65 -14.83 7.85
C TYR A 91 -21.03 -16.29 8.09
N HIS A 92 -20.67 -16.81 9.26
CA HIS A 92 -21.08 -18.15 9.69
C HIS A 92 -22.55 -18.15 10.14
N LEU A 93 -23.34 -19.17 9.80
CA LEU A 93 -24.77 -19.27 10.14
C LEU A 93 -25.12 -19.05 11.62
N THR A 94 -24.20 -19.40 12.53
CA THR A 94 -24.38 -19.19 13.98
C THR A 94 -23.86 -17.83 14.47
N GLY A 95 -23.45 -16.92 13.58
CA GLY A 95 -22.83 -15.65 13.95
C GLY A 95 -21.43 -15.77 14.56
N ALA A 96 -20.78 -16.93 14.43
CA ALA A 96 -19.48 -17.19 15.05
C ALA A 96 -18.38 -16.25 14.56
N ILE A 97 -18.33 -15.98 13.24
CA ILE A 97 -17.34 -15.08 12.64
C ILE A 97 -17.93 -14.42 11.39
N THR A 98 -17.58 -13.16 11.18
CA THR A 98 -17.90 -12.38 9.98
C THR A 98 -16.61 -12.02 9.25
N PHE A 99 -16.53 -12.31 7.96
CA PHE A 99 -15.42 -11.89 7.08
C PHE A 99 -15.93 -10.86 6.08
N VAL A 100 -15.14 -9.82 5.81
CA VAL A 100 -15.39 -8.96 4.65
C VAL A 100 -14.84 -9.65 3.40
N ASP A 101 -15.70 -9.98 2.42
CA ASP A 101 -15.36 -10.72 1.18
C ASP A 101 -14.97 -9.79 0.02
N GLU A 102 -14.53 -8.56 0.32
CA GLU A 102 -14.12 -7.59 -0.70
C GLU A 102 -12.61 -7.34 -0.75
N ILE A 103 -12.10 -7.05 -1.94
CA ILE A 103 -10.74 -6.54 -2.14
C ILE A 103 -10.87 -5.09 -2.64
N PRO A 104 -10.22 -4.10 -1.99
CA PRO A 104 -10.38 -2.69 -2.33
C PRO A 104 -9.59 -2.36 -3.59
N TRP A 105 -10.19 -2.63 -4.75
CA TRP A 105 -9.65 -2.23 -6.05
C TRP A 105 -9.90 -0.74 -6.26
N VAL A 106 -8.85 0.00 -6.59
CA VAL A 106 -8.91 1.43 -6.87
C VAL A 106 -8.18 1.75 -8.17
N ILE A 107 -8.65 2.78 -8.85
CA ILE A 107 -7.95 3.38 -10.00
C ILE A 107 -6.80 4.21 -9.44
N GLU A 108 -5.56 3.88 -9.80
CA GLU A 108 -4.37 4.51 -9.22
C GLU A 108 -4.30 6.04 -9.39
N PRO A 109 -4.53 6.63 -10.58
CA PRO A 109 -4.52 8.09 -10.74
C PRO A 109 -5.66 8.80 -9.98
N ILE A 110 -6.84 8.18 -9.85
CA ILE A 110 -7.94 8.75 -9.08
C ILE A 110 -7.63 8.71 -7.59
N PHE A 111 -7.13 7.57 -7.09
CA PHE A 111 -6.79 7.41 -5.68
C PHE A 111 -5.67 8.38 -5.23
N LEU A 112 -4.68 8.62 -6.08
CA LEU A 112 -3.64 9.64 -5.83
C LEU A 112 -4.22 11.05 -5.79
N ALA A 113 -5.11 11.39 -6.73
CA ALA A 113 -5.79 12.68 -6.75
C ALA A 113 -6.69 12.89 -5.54
N GLN A 114 -7.48 11.88 -5.14
CA GLN A 114 -8.32 11.92 -3.94
C GLN A 114 -7.47 12.22 -2.70
N TRP A 115 -6.37 11.50 -2.47
CA TRP A 115 -5.45 11.79 -1.37
C TRP A 115 -4.72 13.14 -1.52
N GLY A 116 -4.53 13.63 -2.75
CA GLY A 116 -4.01 14.97 -3.04
C GLY A 116 -4.96 16.06 -2.57
N THR A 117 -6.26 15.92 -2.88
CA THR A 117 -7.28 16.84 -2.35
C THR A 117 -7.38 16.76 -0.82
N MET A 118 -7.29 15.56 -0.23
CA MET A 118 -7.25 15.40 1.24
C MET A 118 -6.06 16.12 1.87
N TRP A 119 -4.91 16.13 1.19
CA TRP A 119 -3.74 16.86 1.67
C TRP A 119 -3.99 18.37 1.71
N ILE A 120 -4.64 18.93 0.69
CA ILE A 120 -4.95 20.35 0.61
C ILE A 120 -6.00 20.73 1.65
N THR A 121 -7.13 20.01 1.71
CA THR A 121 -8.24 20.31 2.63
C THR A 121 -7.79 20.20 4.09
N MET A 122 -7.08 19.13 4.47
CA MET A 122 -6.60 18.97 5.84
C MET A 122 -5.57 20.05 6.24
N ARG A 123 -4.76 20.55 5.29
CA ARG A 123 -3.82 21.66 5.57
C ARG A 123 -4.55 22.99 5.74
N ARG A 124 -5.54 23.28 4.89
CA ARG A 124 -6.39 24.47 5.01
C ARG A 124 -7.13 24.44 6.34
N GLU A 125 -7.79 23.34 6.66
CA GLU A 125 -8.53 23.18 7.92
C GLU A 125 -7.63 23.35 9.15
N LYS A 126 -6.41 22.78 9.12
CA LYS A 126 -5.46 22.96 10.23
C LYS A 126 -4.95 24.39 10.38
N ARG A 127 -4.81 25.12 9.27
CA ARG A 127 -4.42 26.54 9.28
C ARG A 127 -5.53 27.39 9.88
N ASP A 128 -6.77 27.13 9.47
CA ASP A 128 -7.92 27.99 9.77
C ASP A 128 -8.53 27.70 11.14
N ARG A 129 -8.49 26.45 11.60
CA ARG A 129 -9.02 26.05 12.91
C ARG A 129 -8.10 26.51 14.05
N ARG A 130 -8.59 27.45 14.89
CA ARG A 130 -7.86 28.00 16.05
C ARG A 130 -7.41 26.95 17.07
N HIS A 131 -8.29 26.01 17.41
CA HIS A 131 -7.98 24.94 18.37
C HIS A 131 -8.43 23.58 17.81
N PHE A 132 -7.46 22.77 17.38
CA PHE A 132 -7.72 21.40 16.96
C PHE A 132 -7.66 20.45 18.16
N LYS A 133 -8.82 19.99 18.65
CA LYS A 133 -8.90 18.98 19.71
C LYS A 133 -8.79 17.58 19.10
N ARG A 134 -7.76 16.82 19.47
CA ARG A 134 -7.65 15.40 19.11
C ARG A 134 -8.63 14.57 19.93
N MET A 135 -9.23 13.54 19.32
CA MET A 135 -10.04 12.56 20.02
C MET A 135 -9.27 11.83 21.14
N ARG A 136 -9.98 11.42 22.20
CA ARG A 136 -9.39 10.68 23.32
C ARG A 136 -9.23 9.20 22.94
N PHE A 137 -8.15 8.59 23.41
CA PHE A 137 -7.90 7.15 23.26
C PHE A 137 -7.68 6.48 24.63
N PRO A 138 -8.33 5.33 24.91
CA PRO A 138 -9.42 4.71 24.13
C PRO A 138 -10.67 5.60 24.01
N PRO A 139 -11.50 5.45 22.95
CA PRO A 139 -12.68 6.31 22.77
C PRO A 139 -13.84 5.98 23.72
N PHE A 140 -14.03 4.71 24.05
CA PHE A 140 -15.02 4.21 25.03
C PHE A 140 -14.32 3.69 26.28
N ASP A 141 -15.06 3.63 27.40
CA ASP A 141 -14.52 3.13 28.66
C ASP A 141 -14.31 1.60 28.65
N ASP A 142 -13.47 1.09 29.55
CA ASP A 142 -13.09 -0.33 29.62
C ASP A 142 -14.30 -1.24 29.92
N GLU A 143 -15.23 -0.76 30.75
CA GLU A 143 -16.40 -1.51 31.24
C GLU A 143 -17.67 -1.32 30.38
N GLU A 144 -17.62 -0.40 29.41
CA GLU A 144 -18.76 -0.10 28.54
C GLU A 144 -18.92 -1.19 27.47
N PRO A 145 -20.09 -1.85 27.38
CA PRO A 145 -20.32 -2.88 26.36
C PRO A 145 -20.30 -2.28 24.95
N PRO A 146 -19.86 -3.03 23.92
CA PRO A 146 -19.88 -2.55 22.55
C PRO A 146 -21.30 -2.20 22.11
N LEU A 147 -21.49 -0.94 21.68
CA LEU A 147 -22.75 -0.40 21.18
C LEU A 147 -23.36 -1.30 20.10
N ASP A 148 -24.69 -1.39 20.10
CA ASP A 148 -25.42 -2.10 19.06
C ASP A 148 -25.68 -1.16 17.88
N TYR A 149 -25.36 -1.63 16.67
CA TYR A 149 -25.49 -0.83 15.45
C TYR A 149 -26.95 -0.47 15.16
N GLY A 150 -27.85 -1.45 15.25
CA GLY A 150 -29.27 -1.26 14.92
C GLY A 150 -29.98 -0.26 15.83
N ASP A 151 -29.62 -0.20 17.11
CA ASP A 151 -30.32 0.65 18.08
C ASP A 151 -29.70 2.06 18.18
N ASN A 152 -28.40 2.23 17.89
CA ASN A 152 -27.68 3.49 18.15
C ASN A 152 -27.11 4.19 16.91
N ILE A 153 -26.86 3.47 15.81
CA ILE A 153 -26.08 3.99 14.67
C ILE A 153 -26.90 3.99 13.38
N ALA A 154 -27.79 3.01 13.20
CA ALA A 154 -28.52 2.81 11.95
C ALA A 154 -29.38 4.03 11.54
N ASP A 155 -30.00 4.71 12.50
CA ASP A 155 -30.90 5.83 12.26
C ASP A 155 -30.22 7.21 12.35
N VAL A 156 -28.91 7.25 12.65
CA VAL A 156 -28.16 8.50 12.80
C VAL A 156 -27.60 8.93 11.45
N GLU A 157 -27.91 10.17 11.05
CA GLU A 157 -27.33 10.77 9.85
C GLU A 157 -25.81 10.85 9.95
N ALA A 158 -25.11 10.43 8.89
CA ALA A 158 -23.67 10.43 8.89
C ALA A 158 -23.12 11.86 8.85
N VAL A 159 -22.03 12.09 9.59
CA VAL A 159 -21.30 13.35 9.54
C VAL A 159 -20.69 13.53 8.15
N GLU A 160 -20.74 14.76 7.63
CA GLU A 160 -20.17 15.13 6.34
C GLU A 160 -18.70 14.68 6.24
N ALA A 161 -18.38 13.97 5.16
CA ALA A 161 -17.02 13.51 4.92
C ALA A 161 -16.11 14.64 4.43
N ILE A 162 -14.80 14.41 4.46
CA ILE A 162 -13.85 15.41 3.97
C ILE A 162 -13.94 15.44 2.43
N ARG A 163 -14.56 16.47 1.88
CA ARG A 163 -14.60 16.75 0.44
C ARG A 163 -14.00 18.13 0.18
N MET A 164 -13.34 18.28 -0.96
CA MET A 164 -12.89 19.59 -1.43
C MET A 164 -13.98 20.12 -2.35
N ASP A 165 -14.31 21.40 -2.22
CA ASP A 165 -15.14 22.09 -3.21
C ASP A 165 -14.37 22.13 -4.53
N LEU A 166 -14.82 21.34 -5.50
CA LEU A 166 -14.27 21.28 -6.85
C LEU A 166 -14.89 22.39 -7.69
N ASP A 167 -14.10 22.96 -8.60
CA ASP A 167 -14.59 24.02 -9.49
C ASP A 167 -15.48 23.41 -10.59
N PRO A 168 -16.76 23.82 -10.72
CA PRO A 168 -17.66 23.28 -11.73
C PRO A 168 -17.18 23.45 -13.18
N GLU A 169 -16.33 24.45 -13.47
CA GLU A 169 -15.82 24.72 -14.81
C GLU A 169 -14.48 24.02 -15.06
N GLU A 170 -13.49 24.20 -14.17
CA GLU A 170 -12.15 23.61 -14.36
C GLU A 170 -12.09 22.11 -14.04
N ASP A 171 -12.88 21.66 -13.05
CA ASP A 171 -12.94 20.26 -12.61
C ASP A 171 -14.16 19.52 -13.19
N ALA A 172 -14.87 20.13 -14.16
CA ALA A 172 -16.06 19.57 -14.80
C ALA A 172 -15.95 18.07 -15.18
N PRO A 173 -14.83 17.56 -15.75
CA PRO A 173 -14.74 16.15 -16.14
C PRO A 173 -14.75 15.15 -14.97
N VAL A 174 -14.54 15.63 -13.75
CA VAL A 174 -14.29 14.80 -12.55
C VAL A 174 -15.31 15.08 -11.44
N CYS A 175 -15.91 16.28 -11.40
CA CYS A 175 -16.73 16.79 -10.30
C CYS A 175 -17.82 15.82 -9.78
N GLU A 176 -18.56 15.17 -10.67
CA GLU A 176 -19.74 14.36 -10.30
C GLU A 176 -19.39 13.06 -9.55
N TRP A 177 -18.33 12.36 -9.96
CA TRP A 177 -18.03 10.98 -9.53
C TRP A 177 -16.78 10.87 -8.65
N PHE A 178 -16.06 11.98 -8.42
CA PHE A 178 -14.71 11.94 -7.85
C PHE A 178 -14.63 11.32 -6.46
N TYR A 179 -15.64 11.54 -5.62
CA TYR A 179 -15.68 11.10 -4.23
C TYR A 179 -16.48 9.81 -4.00
N ASP A 180 -16.93 9.16 -5.08
CA ASP A 180 -17.61 7.86 -4.99
C ASP A 180 -16.67 6.76 -4.49
N HIS A 181 -17.25 5.73 -3.86
CA HIS A 181 -16.49 4.58 -3.37
C HIS A 181 -15.77 3.83 -4.50
N LYS A 182 -16.50 3.56 -5.59
CA LYS A 182 -15.98 2.93 -6.82
C LYS A 182 -16.39 3.80 -8.01
N PRO A 183 -15.58 4.83 -8.35
CA PRO A 183 -15.93 5.77 -9.40
C PRO A 183 -16.08 5.11 -10.78
N LEU A 184 -16.93 5.70 -11.63
CA LEU A 184 -17.05 5.34 -13.05
C LEU A 184 -17.53 3.89 -13.34
N ILE A 185 -18.11 3.18 -12.36
CA ILE A 185 -18.60 1.79 -12.55
C ILE A 185 -19.57 1.66 -13.73
N GLU A 186 -20.47 2.63 -13.87
CA GLU A 186 -21.56 2.61 -14.86
C GLU A 186 -21.12 3.11 -16.25
N THR A 187 -19.86 3.52 -16.40
CA THR A 187 -19.33 4.10 -17.63
C THR A 187 -18.41 3.14 -18.39
N ASP A 188 -18.20 3.41 -19.68
CA ASP A 188 -17.27 2.67 -20.55
C ASP A 188 -15.79 2.82 -20.15
N CYS A 189 -15.48 3.71 -19.19
CA CYS A 189 -14.12 3.88 -18.68
C CYS A 189 -13.63 2.64 -17.91
N VAL A 190 -14.55 1.79 -17.42
CA VAL A 190 -14.25 0.59 -16.63
C VAL A 190 -14.91 -0.65 -17.24
N ASN A 191 -14.34 -1.82 -17.00
CA ASN A 191 -14.83 -3.09 -17.55
C ASN A 191 -16.09 -3.68 -16.86
N GLY A 192 -16.87 -2.86 -16.15
CA GLY A 192 -18.06 -3.24 -15.36
C GLY A 192 -17.80 -3.58 -13.89
N LEU A 193 -18.78 -4.20 -13.21
CA LEU A 193 -18.82 -4.47 -11.75
C LEU A 193 -17.60 -5.22 -11.19
N SER A 194 -16.88 -5.98 -12.03
CA SER A 194 -15.65 -6.66 -11.60
C SER A 194 -14.50 -5.70 -11.26
N TYR A 195 -14.55 -4.46 -11.75
CA TYR A 195 -13.65 -3.34 -11.44
C TYR A 195 -12.15 -3.72 -11.49
N ARG A 196 -11.64 -4.09 -12.67
CA ARG A 196 -10.25 -4.59 -12.85
C ARG A 196 -9.40 -3.85 -13.87
N ARG A 197 -10.02 -3.20 -14.85
CA ARG A 197 -9.32 -2.45 -15.91
C ARG A 197 -9.96 -1.08 -16.05
N TRP A 198 -9.14 -0.09 -16.33
CA TRP A 198 -9.59 1.29 -16.54
C TRP A 198 -8.95 1.88 -17.79
N LYS A 199 -9.67 2.77 -18.45
CA LYS A 199 -9.24 3.58 -19.59
C LYS A 199 -9.81 4.98 -19.39
N LEU A 200 -8.93 5.98 -19.25
CA LEU A 200 -9.34 7.36 -19.00
C LEU A 200 -9.03 8.26 -20.21
N PRO A 201 -9.95 9.16 -20.60
CA PRO A 201 -9.72 10.16 -21.62
C PRO A 201 -8.74 11.24 -21.12
N LEU A 202 -8.20 12.04 -22.05
CA LEU A 202 -7.19 13.06 -21.74
C LEU A 202 -7.68 14.12 -20.75
N PRO A 203 -8.88 14.72 -20.90
CA PRO A 203 -9.37 15.76 -19.97
C PRO A 203 -9.46 15.27 -18.52
N ILE A 204 -9.98 14.06 -18.30
CA ILE A 204 -10.05 13.46 -16.95
C ILE A 204 -8.64 13.32 -16.36
N ARG A 205 -7.67 12.83 -17.15
CA ARG A 205 -6.29 12.64 -16.69
C ARG A 205 -5.59 13.94 -16.35
N SER A 206 -5.79 15.00 -17.14
CA SER A 206 -5.17 16.31 -16.89
C SER A 206 -5.69 16.93 -15.59
N THR A 207 -7.01 16.87 -15.37
CA THR A 207 -7.63 17.33 -14.12
C THR A 207 -7.11 16.54 -12.92
N LEU A 208 -7.10 15.20 -13.00
CA LEU A 208 -6.58 14.36 -11.91
C LEU A 208 -5.10 14.61 -11.61
N HIS A 209 -4.27 14.86 -12.64
CA HIS A 209 -2.86 15.19 -12.48
C HIS A 209 -2.67 16.52 -11.74
N ARG A 210 -3.47 17.54 -12.09
CA ARG A 210 -3.50 18.84 -11.39
C ARG A 210 -3.89 18.68 -9.92
N LEU A 211 -4.96 17.95 -9.63
CA LEU A 211 -5.45 17.70 -8.25
C LEU A 211 -4.44 16.93 -7.39
N ALA A 212 -3.66 16.02 -7.99
CA ALA A 212 -2.65 15.22 -7.29
C ALA A 212 -1.30 15.93 -7.08
N HIS A 213 -1.11 17.12 -7.65
CA HIS A 213 0.20 17.75 -7.80
C HIS A 213 1.00 17.85 -6.47
N GLN A 214 0.32 18.12 -5.35
CA GLN A 214 0.94 18.23 -4.02
C GLN A 214 1.65 16.96 -3.52
N LEU A 215 1.25 15.79 -4.03
CA LEU A 215 1.84 14.50 -3.66
C LEU A 215 2.91 14.02 -4.64
N LEU A 216 2.87 14.53 -5.87
CA LEU A 216 3.75 14.12 -6.95
C LEU A 216 5.14 14.74 -6.79
N SER A 217 6.12 14.11 -7.45
CA SER A 217 7.44 14.70 -7.62
C SER A 217 7.40 15.68 -8.79
N GLU A 218 8.08 16.80 -8.66
CA GLU A 218 8.31 17.75 -9.76
C GLU A 218 9.46 17.31 -10.66
N LEU A 219 10.20 16.27 -10.28
CA LEU A 219 11.34 15.76 -11.05
C LEU A 219 10.87 15.01 -12.30
N THR A 220 11.20 15.57 -13.46
CA THR A 220 10.99 14.95 -14.77
C THR A 220 12.21 14.13 -15.21
N ASP A 221 13.42 14.60 -14.91
CA ASP A 221 14.67 13.95 -15.31
C ASP A 221 15.13 12.87 -14.30
N GLN A 222 15.46 11.69 -14.82
CA GLN A 222 16.02 10.57 -14.07
C GLN A 222 17.46 10.82 -13.61
N ASN A 223 18.18 11.74 -14.26
CA ASN A 223 19.55 12.12 -13.88
C ASN A 223 19.65 12.65 -12.44
N TYR A 224 18.57 13.16 -11.85
CA TYR A 224 18.52 13.53 -10.43
C TYR A 224 18.95 12.39 -9.51
N PHE A 225 18.66 11.14 -9.89
CA PHE A 225 18.99 9.95 -9.10
C PHE A 225 20.41 9.42 -9.36
N TYR A 226 21.31 10.19 -9.97
CA TYR A 226 22.72 9.82 -10.08
C TYR A 226 23.33 9.58 -8.68
N LEU A 227 23.95 8.42 -8.48
CA LEU A 227 24.44 7.94 -7.17
C LEU A 227 23.35 7.82 -6.08
N PHE A 228 22.08 7.88 -6.46
CA PHE A 228 20.94 7.76 -5.56
C PHE A 228 19.88 6.79 -6.09
N GLY A 229 20.27 5.94 -7.04
CA GLY A 229 19.45 4.87 -7.61
C GLY A 229 19.59 3.54 -6.85
N ASP A 230 18.76 2.57 -7.22
CA ASP A 230 18.73 1.24 -6.63
C ASP A 230 20.12 0.55 -6.72
N ARG A 231 20.75 0.63 -7.90
CA ARG A 231 22.04 -0.01 -8.20
C ARG A 231 23.17 0.60 -7.37
N ASP A 232 23.17 1.92 -7.22
CA ASP A 232 24.16 2.64 -6.41
C ASP A 232 24.11 2.19 -4.95
N PHE A 233 22.92 2.05 -4.39
CA PHE A 233 22.76 1.58 -3.02
C PHE A 233 23.15 0.11 -2.83
N PHE A 234 22.95 -0.74 -3.85
CA PHE A 234 23.41 -2.12 -3.80
C PHE A 234 24.94 -2.19 -3.80
N THR A 235 25.58 -1.40 -4.66
CA THR A 235 27.05 -1.28 -4.72
C THR A 235 27.60 -0.68 -3.43
N ALA A 236 27.01 0.39 -2.90
CA ALA A 236 27.38 0.98 -1.62
C ALA A 236 27.27 -0.03 -0.47
N LYS A 237 26.20 -0.84 -0.44
CA LYS A 237 26.03 -1.92 0.55
C LYS A 237 27.11 -3.00 0.39
N ALA A 238 27.44 -3.39 -0.83
CA ALA A 238 28.43 -4.44 -1.11
C ALA A 238 29.84 -4.00 -0.66
N LEU A 239 30.20 -2.75 -0.93
CA LEU A 239 31.50 -2.14 -0.59
C LEU A 239 31.60 -1.65 0.86
N ASN A 240 30.53 -1.79 1.67
CA ASN A 240 30.44 -1.22 3.02
C ASN A 240 30.71 0.30 3.05
N MET A 241 30.26 1.02 2.01
CA MET A 241 30.35 2.47 1.89
C MET A 241 28.97 3.12 2.09
N ALA A 242 28.97 4.40 2.44
CA ALA A 242 27.74 5.15 2.65
C ALA A 242 27.77 6.44 1.83
N ILE A 243 26.76 6.60 0.98
CA ILE A 243 26.52 7.82 0.22
C ILE A 243 25.99 8.89 1.19
N PRO A 244 26.43 10.15 1.11
CA PRO A 244 25.83 11.25 1.86
C PRO A 244 24.31 11.28 1.66
N GLY A 245 23.53 11.34 2.74
CA GLY A 245 22.06 11.28 2.68
C GLY A 245 21.47 9.88 2.41
N GLY A 246 22.29 8.90 2.01
CA GLY A 246 21.91 7.52 1.73
C GLY A 246 21.81 6.62 2.97
N PRO A 247 21.37 5.35 2.78
CA PRO A 247 21.23 4.38 3.85
C PRO A 247 22.57 3.73 4.24
N LYS A 248 22.73 3.38 5.52
CA LYS A 248 23.88 2.62 6.04
C LYS A 248 23.50 1.16 6.31
N PHE A 249 24.37 0.22 5.95
CA PHE A 249 24.14 -1.22 6.11
C PHE A 249 25.17 -1.86 7.03
N GLU A 250 24.91 -3.11 7.42
CA GLU A 250 25.97 -3.94 7.98
C GLU A 250 26.88 -4.42 6.85
N PRO A 251 28.20 -4.53 7.10
CA PRO A 251 29.15 -5.07 6.13
C PRO A 251 28.71 -6.46 5.65
N LEU A 252 28.88 -6.74 4.36
CA LEU A 252 28.55 -8.05 3.79
C LEU A 252 29.47 -9.15 4.35
N ARG A 253 30.75 -8.81 4.59
CA ARG A 253 31.74 -9.64 5.27
C ARG A 253 32.08 -9.00 6.61
N ARG A 254 31.95 -9.77 7.70
CA ARG A 254 32.61 -9.50 8.97
C ARG A 254 33.70 -10.56 9.08
N THR A 255 34.97 -10.16 8.98
CA THR A 255 36.08 -10.88 9.61
C THR A 255 36.14 -12.40 9.35
N ASP A 256 36.43 -12.81 8.12
CA ASP A 256 37.04 -14.12 7.84
C ASP A 256 38.43 -13.85 7.23
N GLY A 257 39.36 -13.34 8.04
CA GLY A 257 40.80 -13.25 7.74
C GLY A 257 41.27 -12.51 6.48
N LEU A 258 40.37 -11.90 5.71
CA LEU A 258 40.68 -11.08 4.54
C LEU A 258 40.27 -9.63 4.81
N ALA A 259 41.30 -8.80 4.97
CA ALA A 259 41.34 -7.37 5.18
C ALA A 259 40.08 -6.61 4.69
N THR A 260 39.32 -6.08 5.64
CA THR A 260 38.51 -4.86 5.41
C THR A 260 38.96 -3.73 6.34
N ASP A 261 39.83 -4.03 7.31
CA ASP A 261 40.55 -3.02 8.08
C ASP A 261 41.78 -2.60 7.27
N PRO A 262 41.98 -1.29 7.01
CA PRO A 262 43.21 -0.77 6.40
C PRO A 262 44.49 -1.14 7.19
N ALA A 263 44.34 -1.59 8.44
CA ALA A 263 45.41 -2.04 9.31
C ALA A 263 45.85 -3.50 9.07
N GLU A 264 45.04 -4.30 8.37
CA GLU A 264 45.34 -5.69 7.99
C GLU A 264 45.69 -5.82 6.49
N GLU A 265 45.78 -4.71 5.75
CA GLU A 265 46.20 -4.70 4.35
C GLU A 265 47.72 -4.84 4.30
N ASP A 266 48.22 -5.96 3.77
CA ASP A 266 49.66 -6.21 3.64
C ASP A 266 50.35 -5.09 2.87
N TRP A 267 51.54 -4.69 3.31
CA TRP A 267 52.36 -3.72 2.59
C TRP A 267 52.68 -4.27 1.20
N ASN A 268 52.15 -3.61 0.18
CA ASN A 268 52.33 -3.97 -1.22
C ASN A 268 53.08 -2.85 -1.94
N GLU A 269 53.85 -3.20 -2.97
CA GLU A 269 54.62 -2.23 -3.77
C GLU A 269 53.73 -1.12 -4.38
N PHE A 270 52.45 -1.41 -4.62
CA PHE A 270 51.45 -0.48 -5.16
C PHE A 270 50.89 0.52 -4.14
N ASN A 271 50.94 0.21 -2.84
CA ASN A 271 50.41 1.06 -1.77
C ASN A 271 51.51 1.96 -1.15
N ASP A 272 52.71 1.98 -1.74
CA ASP A 272 53.83 2.81 -1.30
C ASP A 272 53.55 4.30 -1.52
N ILE A 273 53.56 5.07 -0.43
CA ILE A 273 53.29 6.51 -0.44
C ILE A 273 54.31 7.29 -1.28
N GLY A 274 55.55 6.79 -1.43
CA GLY A 274 56.59 7.41 -2.26
C GLY A 274 56.30 7.32 -3.77
N LYS A 275 55.40 6.43 -4.17
CA LYS A 275 55.04 6.17 -5.58
C LYS A 275 53.66 6.71 -5.97
N ILE A 276 52.86 7.20 -5.02
CA ILE A 276 51.49 7.66 -5.26
C ILE A 276 51.42 9.18 -5.34
N ILE A 277 50.96 9.70 -6.49
CA ILE A 277 50.72 11.14 -6.68
C ILE A 277 49.29 11.48 -6.23
N ILE A 278 49.15 12.12 -5.07
CA ILE A 278 47.85 12.58 -4.56
C ILE A 278 47.57 14.02 -5.00
N ARG A 279 46.87 14.20 -6.13
CA ARG A 279 46.38 15.53 -6.55
C ARG A 279 45.02 15.87 -5.94
N GLN A 280 44.12 14.90 -5.94
CA GLN A 280 42.76 15.02 -5.40
C GLN A 280 42.44 13.76 -4.60
N PRO A 281 41.81 13.89 -3.42
CA PRO A 281 41.45 12.73 -2.62
C PRO A 281 40.35 11.93 -3.33
N ILE A 282 40.51 10.60 -3.38
CA ILE A 282 39.50 9.71 -3.94
C ILE A 282 38.31 9.66 -2.97
N ARG A 283 37.19 10.25 -3.39
CA ARG A 283 35.96 10.30 -2.60
C ARG A 283 35.17 8.99 -2.67
N THR A 284 34.29 8.78 -1.69
CA THR A 284 33.38 7.61 -1.66
C THR A 284 32.49 7.52 -2.90
N GLU A 285 32.08 8.67 -3.43
CA GLU A 285 31.24 8.81 -4.60
C GLU A 285 31.94 8.24 -5.84
N TYR A 286 33.27 8.43 -5.98
CA TYR A 286 34.04 7.88 -7.09
C TYR A 286 34.13 6.36 -7.03
N ARG A 287 34.29 5.82 -5.82
CA ARG A 287 34.32 4.37 -5.56
C ARG A 287 32.98 3.68 -5.84
N ILE A 288 31.88 4.43 -5.85
CA ILE A 288 30.55 3.89 -6.19
C ILE A 288 30.23 4.11 -7.67
N ALA A 289 30.57 5.29 -8.22
CA ALA A 289 30.38 5.62 -9.63
C ALA A 289 31.17 4.68 -10.55
N PHE A 290 32.45 4.43 -10.21
CA PHE A 290 33.35 3.58 -10.97
C PHE A 290 33.90 2.47 -10.05
N PRO A 291 33.04 1.48 -9.71
CA PRO A 291 33.35 0.55 -8.63
C PRO A 291 34.47 -0.44 -8.97
N PHE A 292 34.73 -0.68 -10.26
CA PHE A 292 35.80 -1.56 -10.72
C PHE A 292 37.16 -0.86 -10.85
N LEU A 293 37.19 0.48 -10.86
CA LEU A 293 38.42 1.26 -11.03
C LEU A 293 39.09 1.60 -9.70
N TYR A 294 38.30 2.06 -8.72
CA TYR A 294 38.83 2.63 -7.48
C TYR A 294 38.80 1.69 -6.27
N ASN A 295 38.47 0.40 -6.45
CA ASN A 295 38.41 -0.58 -5.37
C ASN A 295 39.27 -1.82 -5.68
N SER A 296 40.22 -2.12 -4.79
CA SER A 296 41.20 -3.22 -4.96
C SER A 296 40.62 -4.62 -4.71
N LEU A 297 39.66 -4.74 -3.78
CA LEU A 297 39.04 -6.01 -3.39
C LEU A 297 37.78 -6.28 -4.20
N LEU A 298 37.95 -6.64 -5.47
CA LEU A 298 36.89 -7.26 -6.25
C LEU A 298 36.66 -8.68 -5.68
N PRO A 299 35.51 -8.99 -5.06
CA PRO A 299 35.30 -10.25 -4.33
C PRO A 299 35.56 -11.48 -5.20
N PRO A 300 36.31 -12.53 -4.78
CA PRO A 300 36.56 -13.69 -5.66
C PRO A 300 35.25 -14.27 -6.21
N PRO A 301 35.23 -14.77 -7.46
CA PRO A 301 34.04 -15.37 -8.05
C PRO A 301 33.46 -16.43 -7.10
N PRO A 302 32.14 -16.42 -6.85
CA PRO A 302 31.09 -15.78 -7.64
C PRO A 302 30.70 -14.36 -7.21
N HIS A 303 31.44 -13.70 -6.32
CA HIS A 303 30.97 -12.52 -5.58
C HIS A 303 31.19 -11.15 -6.25
N HIS A 304 31.93 -11.06 -7.37
CA HIS A 304 31.89 -9.91 -8.29
C HIS A 304 30.45 -9.57 -8.73
N THR A 305 29.55 -10.56 -8.71
CA THR A 305 28.13 -10.42 -9.05
C THR A 305 27.32 -9.58 -8.07
N HIS A 306 27.87 -9.21 -6.91
CA HIS A 306 27.18 -8.36 -5.92
C HIS A 306 27.35 -6.85 -6.18
N ILE A 307 28.36 -6.45 -6.96
CA ILE A 307 28.56 -5.07 -7.41
C ILE A 307 27.80 -4.89 -8.71
N GLN A 308 27.01 -3.82 -8.82
CA GLN A 308 26.23 -3.51 -10.01
C GLN A 308 26.71 -2.20 -10.62
N ALA A 309 27.00 -2.23 -11.92
CA ALA A 309 27.25 -1.00 -12.67
C ALA A 309 25.96 -0.18 -12.76
N SER A 310 26.03 1.04 -12.26
CA SER A 310 24.93 2.00 -12.36
C SER A 310 24.81 2.56 -13.77
N TRP A 311 23.63 3.07 -14.08
CA TRP A 311 23.44 3.81 -15.32
C TRP A 311 24.19 5.14 -15.24
N TYR A 312 24.95 5.46 -16.29
CA TYR A 312 25.87 6.61 -16.25
C TYR A 312 25.13 7.94 -16.42
N HIS A 313 24.37 8.11 -17.52
CA HIS A 313 23.69 9.36 -17.84
C HIS A 313 22.52 9.11 -18.79
N HIS A 314 21.37 9.73 -18.52
CA HIS A 314 20.25 9.81 -19.45
C HIS A 314 20.35 11.12 -20.26
N PRO A 315 19.85 11.18 -21.50
CA PRO A 315 19.71 12.45 -22.21
C PRO A 315 18.93 13.45 -21.35
N THR A 316 19.43 14.68 -21.24
CA THR A 316 18.83 15.72 -20.40
C THR A 316 17.45 16.10 -20.94
N VAL A 317 16.43 15.90 -20.11
CA VAL A 317 15.05 16.26 -20.48
C VAL A 317 14.85 17.76 -20.22
N VAL A 318 14.79 18.55 -21.29
CA VAL A 318 14.56 20.00 -21.24
C VAL A 318 13.09 20.28 -21.56
N TYR A 319 12.21 19.87 -20.64
CA TYR A 319 10.77 20.12 -20.75
C TYR A 319 10.40 21.39 -19.96
N LEU A 320 9.80 22.36 -20.65
CA LEU A 320 9.25 23.57 -20.04
C LEU A 320 7.76 23.38 -19.82
N ARG A 321 7.32 23.63 -18.59
CA ARG A 321 5.91 23.55 -18.22
C ARG A 321 5.27 24.91 -18.47
N ALA A 322 4.25 24.95 -19.32
CA ALA A 322 3.41 26.14 -19.46
C ALA A 322 2.68 26.42 -18.14
N GLU A 323 2.90 27.60 -17.57
CA GLU A 323 2.21 28.08 -16.37
C GLU A 323 0.90 28.80 -16.73
N ASP A 324 0.92 29.58 -17.80
CA ASP A 324 -0.22 30.36 -18.26
C ASP A 324 -1.00 29.62 -19.36
N PRO A 325 -2.30 29.31 -19.15
CA PRO A 325 -3.13 28.60 -20.13
C PRO A 325 -3.52 29.47 -21.33
N ASP A 326 -3.37 30.79 -21.23
CA ASP A 326 -3.72 31.75 -22.29
C ASP A 326 -2.69 31.77 -23.42
N LEU A 327 -1.46 31.30 -23.16
CA LEU A 327 -0.41 31.19 -24.16
C LEU A 327 -0.69 30.02 -25.12
N PRO A 328 -0.32 30.14 -26.41
CA PRO A 328 -0.52 29.05 -27.36
C PRO A 328 0.30 27.82 -26.97
N ALA A 329 -0.14 26.61 -27.38
CA ALA A 329 0.51 25.37 -26.95
C ALA A 329 1.98 25.24 -27.40
N PHE A 330 2.31 25.81 -28.56
CA PHE A 330 3.67 25.90 -29.07
C PHE A 330 4.05 27.38 -29.13
N TYR A 331 4.95 27.79 -28.25
CA TYR A 331 5.49 29.14 -28.22
C TYR A 331 6.97 29.12 -27.86
N PHE A 332 7.67 30.19 -28.24
CA PHE A 332 9.05 30.39 -27.87
C PHE A 332 9.10 30.98 -26.46
N ASP A 333 9.35 30.13 -25.47
CA ASP A 333 9.38 30.53 -24.07
C ASP A 333 10.60 31.43 -23.76
N PRO A 334 10.46 32.47 -22.91
CA PRO A 334 11.57 33.36 -22.53
C PRO A 334 12.78 32.64 -21.90
N VAL A 335 12.60 31.44 -21.34
CA VAL A 335 13.69 30.61 -20.79
C VAL A 335 14.57 30.03 -21.91
N ILE A 336 14.06 29.93 -23.15
CA ILE A 336 14.79 29.38 -24.28
C ILE A 336 15.77 30.44 -24.81
N ASN A 337 17.03 30.03 -25.01
CA ASN A 337 18.04 30.90 -25.60
C ASN A 337 17.66 31.26 -27.06
N PRO A 338 17.68 32.56 -27.44
CA PRO A 338 17.32 32.98 -28.79
C PRO A 338 18.27 32.41 -29.83
N ILE A 339 17.72 31.99 -30.97
CA ILE A 339 18.50 31.48 -32.09
C ILE A 339 19.15 32.68 -32.80
N SER A 340 20.49 32.69 -32.85
CA SER A 340 21.26 33.73 -33.52
C SER A 340 21.38 33.42 -35.01
N SER A 341 20.94 34.33 -35.88
CA SER A 341 21.03 34.20 -37.34
C SER A 341 22.40 34.54 -37.93
N ARG A 342 23.43 34.79 -37.11
CA ARG A 342 24.75 35.30 -37.53
C ARG A 342 25.55 34.40 -38.51
N HIS A 343 25.04 33.23 -38.87
CA HIS A 343 25.68 32.29 -39.79
C HIS A 343 24.91 32.04 -41.11
N PHE A 344 23.82 32.75 -41.39
CA PHE A 344 23.23 32.73 -42.74
C PHE A 344 23.96 33.73 -43.65
N SER A 345 25.21 33.44 -44.00
CA SER A 345 25.63 33.73 -45.38
C SER A 345 24.90 32.70 -46.24
N SER A 346 24.09 33.15 -47.18
CA SER A 346 23.48 32.36 -48.24
C SER A 346 24.57 31.70 -49.11
N GLN A 347 25.29 30.73 -48.55
CA GLN A 347 26.05 29.74 -49.28
C GLN A 347 25.11 28.55 -49.47
N ALA A 348 24.16 28.73 -50.39
CA ALA A 348 23.67 27.60 -51.16
C ALA A 348 24.86 27.14 -52.01
N HIS A 349 25.61 26.16 -51.52
CA HIS A 349 26.42 25.28 -52.37
C HIS A 349 25.57 24.02 -52.57
N ASP A 350 25.17 23.71 -53.80
CA ASP A 350 25.97 22.90 -54.75
C ASP A 350 26.32 21.48 -54.26
N ASP A 351 25.76 21.02 -53.14
CA ASP A 351 25.92 19.64 -52.68
C ASP A 351 24.56 18.91 -52.64
N ASP A 352 23.99 18.66 -53.82
CA ASP A 352 23.08 17.53 -53.99
C ASP A 352 23.64 16.61 -55.09
N ILE A 353 24.25 15.52 -54.62
CA ILE A 353 24.94 14.51 -55.43
C ILE A 353 23.90 13.64 -56.14
N LEU A 354 23.75 13.81 -57.45
CA LEU A 354 23.23 12.77 -58.35
C LEU A 354 23.98 12.78 -59.70
N SER A 355 24.79 11.72 -59.87
CA SER A 355 25.29 11.07 -61.10
C SER A 355 26.14 11.83 -62.11
N ASP A 356 27.31 11.22 -62.36
CA ASP A 356 28.19 11.33 -63.54
C ASP A 356 27.49 11.65 -64.87
N ASP A 357 28.28 12.37 -65.68
CA ASP A 357 28.23 12.57 -67.13
C ASP A 357 27.60 13.86 -67.67
N ASP A 358 28.47 14.59 -68.39
CA ASP A 358 28.26 15.62 -69.41
C ASP A 358 28.24 17.09 -68.98
N ASP A 359 29.46 17.65 -68.96
CA ASP A 359 29.82 19.04 -69.27
C ASP A 359 29.15 19.51 -70.58
N GLU A 360 28.23 20.47 -70.48
CA GLU A 360 28.05 21.60 -71.40
C GLU A 360 26.91 22.48 -70.82
N TRP A 361 26.86 23.77 -71.14
CA TRP A 361 25.83 24.75 -70.71
C TRP A 361 26.06 25.46 -69.35
N LYS A 362 27.20 26.17 -69.25
CA LYS A 362 27.20 27.45 -68.52
C LYS A 362 26.66 28.53 -69.45
N GLU A 363 25.47 29.06 -69.20
CA GLU A 363 25.16 30.44 -69.60
C GLU A 363 23.99 31.04 -68.79
N GLU A 364 24.27 32.25 -68.33
CA GLU A 364 23.39 33.37 -68.00
C GLU A 364 22.50 33.31 -66.74
N GLY A 365 22.62 34.39 -65.95
CA GLY A 365 21.97 34.57 -64.67
C GLY A 365 20.46 34.71 -64.81
N VAL A 366 19.75 33.94 -63.99
CA VAL A 366 18.31 34.07 -63.77
C VAL A 366 18.11 34.84 -62.48
N ASP A 367 17.56 36.05 -62.60
CA ASP A 367 16.97 36.80 -61.50
C ASP A 367 15.92 35.94 -60.79
N ASP A 368 15.94 35.92 -59.46
CA ASP A 368 14.90 35.37 -58.58
C ASP A 368 13.64 36.24 -58.61
N ASN A 369 13.08 36.43 -59.80
CA ASN A 369 11.78 37.02 -60.05
C ASN A 369 10.98 36.04 -60.92
N GLY A 370 10.07 35.36 -60.23
CA GLY A 370 8.91 34.60 -60.70
C GLY A 370 8.69 34.43 -62.22
N ASP A 371 8.43 33.17 -62.56
CA ASP A 371 7.77 32.68 -63.79
C ASP A 371 8.66 31.93 -64.81
N ASP A 372 9.69 31.22 -64.34
CA ASP A 372 10.28 30.14 -65.15
C ASP A 372 9.52 28.83 -64.94
N GLU A 373 9.29 28.08 -66.04
CA GLU A 373 8.53 26.84 -66.18
C GLU A 373 9.11 25.64 -65.37
N GLY A 374 9.28 25.82 -64.06
CA GLY A 374 9.84 24.84 -63.13
C GLY A 374 8.75 24.23 -62.25
N PHE A 375 8.25 23.07 -62.65
CA PHE A 375 7.44 22.14 -61.85
C PHE A 375 6.34 22.80 -60.97
N THR A 376 5.12 22.88 -61.50
CA THR A 376 3.93 23.21 -60.69
C THR A 376 3.37 21.95 -60.04
N MET A 377 3.13 22.00 -58.72
CA MET A 377 2.40 20.94 -58.02
C MET A 377 0.97 20.82 -58.59
N PRO A 378 0.44 19.61 -58.79
CA PRO A 378 -0.97 19.44 -59.19
C PRO A 378 -1.91 20.12 -58.20
N GLU A 379 -3.01 20.73 -58.68
CA GLU A 379 -3.98 21.45 -57.84
C GLU A 379 -4.56 20.61 -56.68
N ALA A 380 -4.55 19.29 -56.83
CA ALA A 380 -4.98 18.35 -55.79
C ALA A 380 -3.98 18.20 -54.63
N VAL A 381 -2.76 18.72 -54.75
CA VAL A 381 -1.71 18.58 -53.74
C VAL A 381 -1.75 19.78 -52.80
N GLN A 382 -2.14 19.48 -51.56
CA GLN A 382 -2.11 20.42 -50.43
C GLN A 382 -1.31 19.81 -49.29
N PRO A 383 -0.86 20.61 -48.30
CA PRO A 383 -0.29 20.06 -47.07
C PRO A 383 -1.24 19.05 -46.44
N PHE A 384 -0.72 17.88 -46.04
CA PHE A 384 -1.52 16.73 -45.60
C PHE A 384 -2.65 17.05 -44.60
N LEU A 385 -2.40 17.98 -43.68
CA LEU A 385 -3.29 18.32 -42.56
C LEU A 385 -3.75 19.80 -42.61
N SER A 386 -3.90 20.37 -43.82
CA SER A 386 -4.33 21.77 -44.02
C SER A 386 -5.67 22.11 -43.35
N SER A 387 -6.55 21.13 -43.20
CA SER A 387 -7.88 21.28 -42.60
C SER A 387 -7.89 21.27 -41.06
N THR A 388 -6.83 20.80 -40.41
CA THR A 388 -6.77 20.67 -38.95
C THR A 388 -5.90 21.75 -38.32
N PRO A 389 -6.33 22.37 -37.20
CA PRO A 389 -5.52 23.39 -36.53
C PRO A 389 -4.27 22.78 -35.90
N LEU A 390 -3.19 23.59 -35.79
CA LEU A 390 -1.91 23.15 -35.24
C LEU A 390 -2.00 22.67 -33.78
N TYR A 391 -2.83 23.31 -32.97
CA TYR A 391 -3.08 22.94 -31.59
C TYR A 391 -4.56 23.11 -31.21
N THR A 392 -4.96 22.41 -30.15
CA THR A 392 -6.29 22.46 -29.55
C THR A 392 -6.16 22.84 -28.08
N SER A 393 -7.27 23.11 -27.40
CA SER A 393 -7.30 23.37 -25.95
C SER A 393 -6.70 22.24 -25.10
N THR A 394 -6.70 21.00 -25.61
CA THR A 394 -6.17 19.83 -24.89
C THR A 394 -4.72 19.51 -25.20
N THR A 395 -4.10 20.17 -26.20
CA THR A 395 -2.75 19.85 -26.67
C THR A 395 -1.70 20.10 -25.58
N THR A 396 -1.73 21.27 -24.93
CA THR A 396 -0.79 21.61 -23.84
C THR A 396 -0.89 20.63 -22.67
N SER A 397 -2.11 20.29 -22.27
CA SER A 397 -2.37 19.29 -21.22
C SER A 397 -1.88 17.89 -21.61
N GLY A 398 -2.04 17.50 -22.88
CA GLY A 398 -1.54 16.23 -23.42
C GLY A 398 -0.02 16.13 -23.37
N ILE A 399 0.69 17.20 -23.75
CA ILE A 399 2.16 17.29 -23.68
C ILE A 399 2.61 17.24 -22.21
N ALA A 400 1.93 17.94 -21.30
CA ALA A 400 2.26 17.90 -19.87
C ALA A 400 2.09 16.50 -19.26
N LEU A 401 1.07 15.75 -19.67
CA LEU A 401 0.86 14.38 -19.23
C LEU A 401 1.91 13.40 -19.78
N TYR A 402 2.56 13.71 -20.90
CA TYR A 402 3.62 12.87 -21.46
C TYR A 402 4.84 12.79 -20.52
N TRP A 403 5.18 13.91 -19.87
CA TRP A 403 6.27 14.02 -18.90
C TRP A 403 5.83 13.80 -17.44
N ALA A 404 4.56 13.48 -17.22
CA ALA A 404 4.05 13.23 -15.87
C ALA A 404 4.58 11.91 -15.28
N PRO A 405 4.78 11.82 -13.96
CA PRO A 405 5.18 10.57 -13.34
C PRO A 405 4.08 9.51 -13.45
N TYR A 406 4.49 8.23 -13.52
CA TYR A 406 3.57 7.11 -13.35
C TYR A 406 2.71 7.30 -12.07
N PRO A 407 1.37 7.19 -12.15
CA PRO A 407 0.57 6.55 -13.21
C PRO A 407 0.02 7.47 -14.30
N TYR A 408 0.32 8.78 -14.27
CA TYR A 408 -0.32 9.79 -15.12
C TYR A 408 0.20 9.81 -16.55
N ASP A 409 1.33 9.18 -16.84
CA ASP A 409 1.89 8.93 -18.18
C ASP A 409 1.02 7.97 -19.02
N THR A 410 0.31 7.03 -18.39
CA THR A 410 -0.49 6.01 -19.07
C THR A 410 -1.97 6.37 -19.25
N ARG A 411 -2.55 6.01 -20.41
CA ARG A 411 -4.00 6.21 -20.73
C ARG A 411 -4.91 5.13 -20.17
N SER A 412 -4.39 3.91 -20.01
CA SER A 412 -5.15 2.74 -19.56
C SER A 412 -4.28 1.87 -18.69
N GLY A 413 -4.90 1.21 -17.72
CA GLY A 413 -4.17 0.37 -16.78
C GLY A 413 -5.04 -0.71 -16.14
N ARG A 414 -4.42 -1.44 -15.21
CA ARG A 414 -5.13 -2.34 -14.30
C ARG A 414 -5.41 -1.63 -12.99
N MET A 415 -6.50 -2.00 -12.35
CA MET A 415 -6.74 -1.59 -10.96
C MET A 415 -5.64 -2.14 -10.07
N ARG A 416 -5.29 -1.37 -9.04
CA ARG A 416 -4.40 -1.81 -7.97
C ARG A 416 -5.21 -1.88 -6.69
N ARG A 417 -4.72 -2.65 -5.72
CA ARG A 417 -5.31 -2.61 -4.39
C ARG A 417 -4.93 -1.31 -3.71
N ALA A 418 -5.83 -0.72 -2.92
CA ALA A 418 -5.56 0.54 -2.22
C ALA A 418 -4.24 0.50 -1.41
N GLN A 419 -3.94 -0.61 -0.73
CA GLN A 419 -2.68 -0.71 0.03
C GLN A 419 -1.43 -0.91 -0.84
N ASP A 420 -1.55 -1.27 -2.11
CA ASP A 420 -0.40 -1.46 -3.01
C ASP A 420 0.13 -0.13 -3.54
N ILE A 421 -0.64 0.98 -3.46
CA ILE A 421 -0.26 2.32 -3.94
C ILE A 421 0.49 3.09 -2.84
N PRO A 422 1.78 3.43 -3.03
CA PRO A 422 2.54 4.17 -2.04
C PRO A 422 2.56 5.68 -2.30
N LEU A 423 1.67 6.41 -1.62
CA LEU A 423 1.51 7.87 -1.77
C LEU A 423 2.80 8.68 -1.53
N VAL A 424 3.62 8.25 -0.55
CA VAL A 424 4.80 9.02 -0.08
C VAL A 424 6.14 8.42 -0.53
N LYS A 425 6.13 7.48 -1.47
CA LYS A 425 7.35 6.76 -1.89
C LYS A 425 8.33 7.66 -2.63
N SER A 426 7.85 8.57 -3.47
CA SER A 426 8.67 9.58 -4.16
C SER A 426 9.45 10.42 -3.15
N TRP A 427 8.77 10.91 -2.11
CA TRP A 427 9.34 11.89 -1.18
C TRP A 427 10.60 11.43 -0.46
N TYR A 428 10.72 10.16 -0.06
CA TYR A 428 11.92 9.65 0.61
C TYR A 428 12.92 8.97 -0.33
N ARG A 429 12.56 8.81 -1.62
CA ARG A 429 13.52 8.43 -2.67
C ARG A 429 14.32 9.63 -3.15
N GLU A 430 13.80 10.84 -2.97
CA GLU A 430 14.52 12.09 -3.19
C GLU A 430 15.46 12.40 -2.03
N HIS A 431 16.41 13.30 -2.26
CA HIS A 431 17.26 13.83 -1.20
C HIS A 431 16.41 14.61 -0.19
N CYS A 432 16.78 14.52 1.08
CA CYS A 432 16.14 15.33 2.11
C CYS A 432 16.49 16.81 1.88
N PRO A 433 15.51 17.74 1.89
CA PRO A 433 15.76 19.16 1.74
C PRO A 433 16.80 19.68 2.76
N GLY A 434 17.58 20.68 2.34
CA GLY A 434 18.55 21.35 3.21
C GLY A 434 17.89 21.98 4.45
N GLY A 435 18.66 22.13 5.54
CA GLY A 435 18.18 22.81 6.77
C GLY A 435 17.22 22.02 7.65
N GLN A 436 16.78 20.82 7.25
CA GLN A 436 15.84 20.01 8.04
C GLN A 436 16.47 19.41 9.30
N HIS A 437 15.70 19.26 10.38
CA HIS A 437 16.19 18.69 11.64
C HIS A 437 16.76 17.27 11.48
N VAL A 438 17.75 16.91 12.31
CA VAL A 438 18.42 15.59 12.33
C VAL A 438 17.43 14.43 12.35
N LYS A 439 16.35 14.54 13.15
CA LYS A 439 15.31 13.51 13.27
C LYS A 439 14.66 13.18 11.92
N VAL A 440 14.47 14.16 11.05
CA VAL A 440 13.85 13.98 9.73
C VAL A 440 14.86 13.34 8.78
N ARG A 441 16.10 13.86 8.73
CA ARG A 441 17.19 13.30 7.92
C ARG A 441 17.44 11.82 8.21
N VAL A 442 17.46 11.42 9.48
CA VAL A 442 17.60 10.02 9.89
C VAL A 442 16.40 9.18 9.46
N SER A 443 15.19 9.73 9.49
CA SER A 443 13.99 9.02 9.03
C SER A 443 13.99 8.79 7.52
N TYR A 444 14.43 9.76 6.71
CA TYR A 444 14.66 9.56 5.27
C TYR A 444 15.62 8.39 5.01
N GLN A 445 16.79 8.41 5.65
CA GLN A 445 17.79 7.34 5.52
C GLN A 445 17.25 5.96 5.92
N LYS A 446 16.44 5.87 6.99
CA LYS A 446 15.84 4.61 7.44
C LYS A 446 14.75 4.08 6.50
N LEU A 447 13.92 4.97 5.95
CA LEU A 447 12.91 4.59 4.96
C LEU A 447 13.56 4.12 3.67
N LEU A 448 14.59 4.82 3.22
CA LEU A 448 15.41 4.45 2.07
C LEU A 448 16.10 3.09 2.30
N LYS A 449 16.68 2.87 3.49
CA LYS A 449 17.23 1.56 3.90
C LYS A 449 16.19 0.44 3.81
N CYS A 450 14.96 0.68 4.28
CA CYS A 450 13.90 -0.32 4.20
C CYS A 450 13.51 -0.63 2.76
N TRP A 451 13.49 0.38 1.88
CA TRP A 451 13.20 0.20 0.47
C TRP A 451 14.31 -0.57 -0.26
N VAL A 452 15.59 -0.20 -0.08
CA VAL A 452 16.73 -0.93 -0.66
C VAL A 452 16.73 -2.39 -0.21
N LEU A 453 16.48 -2.68 1.07
CA LEU A 453 16.39 -4.07 1.56
C LEU A 453 15.22 -4.86 0.97
N ASN A 454 14.13 -4.19 0.59
CA ASN A 454 12.99 -4.83 -0.05
C ASN A 454 13.29 -5.17 -1.52
N GLU A 455 13.93 -4.26 -2.26
CA GLU A 455 14.32 -4.53 -3.65
C GLU A 455 15.47 -5.55 -3.74
N LEU A 456 16.48 -5.47 -2.86
CA LEU A 456 17.62 -6.39 -2.84
C LEU A 456 17.20 -7.85 -2.61
N HIS A 457 16.25 -8.09 -1.70
CA HIS A 457 15.78 -9.44 -1.36
C HIS A 457 14.52 -9.85 -2.13
N LYS A 458 14.13 -9.08 -3.15
CA LYS A 458 12.98 -9.38 -3.98
C LYS A 458 13.27 -10.62 -4.81
N ARG A 459 12.52 -11.69 -4.55
CA ARG A 459 12.52 -12.89 -5.38
C ARG A 459 11.24 -12.95 -6.20
N PRO A 460 11.29 -13.40 -7.45
CA PRO A 460 10.08 -13.60 -8.22
C PRO A 460 9.14 -14.55 -7.45
N PRO A 461 7.83 -14.26 -7.41
CA PRO A 461 6.89 -15.10 -6.69
C PRO A 461 6.87 -16.50 -7.32
N LYS A 462 7.09 -17.53 -6.52
CA LYS A 462 6.98 -18.92 -6.98
C LYS A 462 5.55 -19.18 -7.44
N ALA A 463 5.38 -19.85 -8.59
CA ALA A 463 4.07 -20.32 -9.01
C ALA A 463 3.51 -21.27 -7.94
N GLN A 464 2.28 -21.02 -7.48
CA GLN A 464 1.60 -21.82 -6.45
C GLN A 464 0.15 -22.06 -6.88
N LYS A 465 -0.44 -23.17 -6.43
CA LYS A 465 -1.87 -23.43 -6.62
C LYS A 465 -2.69 -22.36 -5.89
N LYS A 466 -3.56 -21.66 -6.63
CA LYS A 466 -4.44 -20.63 -6.06
C LYS A 466 -5.40 -21.27 -5.06
N ARG A 467 -5.28 -20.92 -3.78
CA ARG A 467 -6.20 -21.33 -2.70
C ARG A 467 -7.01 -20.13 -2.25
N ALA A 468 -8.28 -20.07 -2.61
CA ALA A 468 -9.19 -18.99 -2.20
C ALA A 468 -9.99 -19.44 -0.97
N LEU A 469 -9.56 -19.03 0.23
CA LEU A 469 -10.15 -19.44 1.50
C LEU A 469 -11.64 -19.06 1.59
N LEU A 470 -11.97 -17.79 1.37
CA LEU A 470 -13.35 -17.30 1.50
C LEU A 470 -14.29 -17.94 0.47
N ARG A 471 -13.81 -18.17 -0.76
CA ARG A 471 -14.56 -18.92 -1.77
C ARG A 471 -14.85 -20.36 -1.31
N ALA A 472 -13.84 -21.04 -0.76
CA ALA A 472 -14.01 -22.39 -0.24
C ALA A 472 -15.01 -22.43 0.93
N LEU A 473 -14.96 -21.44 1.83
CA LEU A 473 -15.93 -21.30 2.94
C LEU A 473 -17.34 -21.01 2.42
N GLY A 474 -17.49 -20.10 1.44
CA GLY A 474 -18.77 -19.75 0.84
C GLY A 474 -19.48 -20.90 0.14
N HIS A 475 -18.73 -21.85 -0.42
CA HIS A 475 -19.31 -23.09 -0.98
C HIS A 475 -19.89 -24.03 0.09
N THR A 476 -19.48 -23.92 1.36
CA THR A 476 -20.02 -24.78 2.42
C THR A 476 -21.39 -24.29 2.88
N LYS A 477 -22.26 -25.19 3.34
CA LYS A 477 -23.59 -24.84 3.88
C LYS A 477 -23.56 -23.93 5.12
N PHE A 478 -22.42 -23.82 5.79
CA PHE A 478 -22.28 -23.11 7.07
C PHE A 478 -22.07 -21.60 6.93
N PHE A 479 -21.82 -21.11 5.72
CA PHE A 479 -21.59 -19.70 5.45
C PHE A 479 -22.63 -19.16 4.47
N GLN A 480 -23.02 -17.91 4.71
CA GLN A 480 -23.92 -17.12 3.87
C GLN A 480 -23.32 -15.74 3.61
N ARG A 481 -23.84 -15.07 2.59
CA ARG A 481 -23.42 -13.73 2.18
C ARG A 481 -24.52 -12.72 2.44
N THR A 482 -24.13 -11.50 2.80
CA THR A 482 -24.99 -10.32 2.90
C THR A 482 -24.13 -9.10 2.64
N GLU A 483 -24.74 -7.96 2.40
CA GLU A 483 -24.10 -6.65 2.36
C GLU A 483 -24.48 -5.90 3.64
N ILE A 484 -23.50 -5.29 4.31
CA ILE A 484 -23.69 -4.51 5.55
C ILE A 484 -22.72 -3.32 5.59
N ASP A 485 -23.02 -2.31 6.41
CA ASP A 485 -22.09 -1.21 6.66
C ASP A 485 -20.79 -1.71 7.32
N TRP A 486 -19.67 -1.09 6.97
CA TRP A 486 -18.35 -1.43 7.50
C TRP A 486 -18.27 -1.27 9.01
N VAL A 487 -18.93 -0.25 9.57
CA VAL A 487 -18.97 -0.03 11.03
C VAL A 487 -19.71 -1.16 11.73
N GLU A 488 -20.82 -1.63 11.14
CA GLU A 488 -21.55 -2.79 11.61
C GLU A 488 -20.65 -4.04 11.61
N ALA A 489 -19.97 -4.31 10.49
CA ALA A 489 -19.02 -5.42 10.37
C ALA A 489 -17.90 -5.32 11.42
N GLY A 490 -17.38 -4.11 11.68
CA GLY A 490 -16.34 -3.85 12.66
C GLY A 490 -16.79 -4.13 14.10
N LEU A 491 -17.98 -3.66 14.47
CA LEU A 491 -18.59 -3.93 15.78
C LEU A 491 -18.84 -5.44 15.98
N GLN A 492 -19.32 -6.13 14.94
CA GLN A 492 -19.50 -7.58 14.96
C GLN A 492 -18.17 -8.32 15.19
N VAL A 493 -17.11 -7.98 14.45
CA VAL A 493 -15.78 -8.61 14.60
C VAL A 493 -15.21 -8.36 16.00
N CYS A 494 -15.41 -7.16 16.57
CA CYS A 494 -14.99 -6.84 17.93
C CYS A 494 -15.75 -7.67 18.98
N ARG A 495 -17.08 -7.73 18.87
CA ARG A 495 -17.96 -8.54 19.75
C ARG A 495 -17.61 -10.03 19.67
N GLN A 496 -17.49 -10.56 18.46
CA GLN A 496 -17.08 -11.94 18.19
C GLN A 496 -15.70 -12.24 18.80
N GLY A 497 -14.71 -11.37 18.57
CA GLY A 497 -13.36 -11.53 19.12
C GLY A 497 -13.33 -11.54 20.65
N HIS A 498 -14.08 -10.63 21.28
CA HIS A 498 -14.22 -10.59 22.74
C HIS A 498 -14.85 -11.89 23.26
N ASN A 499 -15.99 -12.31 22.69
CA ASN A 499 -16.70 -13.53 23.08
C ASN A 499 -15.82 -14.78 22.93
N MET A 500 -15.06 -14.91 21.84
CA MET A 500 -14.17 -16.05 21.63
C MET A 500 -13.05 -16.12 22.67
N LEU A 501 -12.42 -14.99 23.00
CA LEU A 501 -11.38 -14.94 24.02
C LEU A 501 -11.96 -15.20 25.41
N ASN A 502 -13.13 -14.65 25.71
CA ASN A 502 -13.80 -14.86 26.99
C ASN A 502 -14.27 -16.33 27.15
N LEU A 503 -14.84 -16.93 26.11
CA LEU A 503 -15.17 -18.36 26.08
C LEU A 503 -13.93 -19.24 26.31
N LEU A 504 -12.75 -18.83 25.84
CA LEU A 504 -11.51 -19.57 26.08
C LEU A 504 -11.04 -19.47 27.53
N ILE A 505 -11.23 -18.31 28.18
CA ILE A 505 -10.97 -18.11 29.61
C ILE A 505 -11.91 -19.00 30.44
N HIS A 506 -13.21 -18.97 30.16
CA HIS A 506 -14.21 -19.79 30.83
C HIS A 506 -14.01 -21.29 30.56
N ARG A 507 -13.63 -21.69 29.34
CA ARG A 507 -13.35 -23.10 29.00
C ARG A 507 -12.17 -23.68 29.78
N LYS A 508 -11.24 -22.83 30.23
CA LYS A 508 -10.11 -23.22 31.11
C LYS A 508 -10.45 -23.14 32.61
N ASN A 509 -11.67 -22.75 32.95
CA ASN A 509 -12.18 -22.49 34.30
C ASN A 509 -11.32 -21.44 35.03
N LEU A 510 -11.08 -20.30 34.39
CA LEU A 510 -10.29 -19.19 34.92
C LEU A 510 -11.20 -18.04 35.39
N ASN A 511 -12.11 -18.32 36.31
CA ASN A 511 -13.15 -17.37 36.76
C ASN A 511 -12.60 -16.15 37.52
N TYR A 512 -11.33 -16.18 37.90
CA TYR A 512 -10.62 -15.09 38.59
C TYR A 512 -9.90 -14.13 37.63
N LEU A 513 -10.09 -14.30 36.32
CA LEU A 513 -9.65 -13.37 35.29
C LEU A 513 -10.86 -12.74 34.62
N HIS A 514 -10.81 -11.43 34.46
CA HIS A 514 -11.78 -10.66 33.71
C HIS A 514 -11.11 -10.07 32.46
N LEU A 515 -11.77 -10.22 31.32
CA LEU A 515 -11.41 -9.57 30.07
C LEU A 515 -12.40 -8.44 29.87
N ASP A 516 -11.92 -7.20 29.89
CA ASP A 516 -12.77 -6.03 29.64
C ASP A 516 -13.01 -5.82 28.12
N TYR A 517 -13.87 -4.86 27.77
CA TYR A 517 -14.27 -4.64 26.37
C TYR A 517 -13.18 -3.95 25.52
N ASN A 518 -12.23 -3.28 26.18
CA ASN A 518 -10.99 -2.76 25.58
C ASN A 518 -9.83 -3.78 25.57
N PHE A 519 -10.14 -5.05 25.84
CA PHE A 519 -9.23 -6.19 25.78
C PHE A 519 -8.05 -6.12 26.77
N ASN A 520 -8.17 -5.44 27.92
CA ASN A 520 -7.29 -5.69 29.06
C ASN A 520 -7.69 -6.99 29.75
N LEU A 521 -6.69 -7.81 30.11
CA LEU A 521 -6.90 -8.97 30.96
C LEU A 521 -6.45 -8.61 32.37
N LYS A 522 -7.41 -8.49 33.30
CA LYS A 522 -7.19 -8.08 34.68
C LYS A 522 -7.54 -9.24 35.64
N PRO A 523 -6.77 -9.47 36.72
CA PRO A 523 -7.18 -10.39 37.76
C PRO A 523 -8.26 -9.75 38.63
N VAL A 524 -9.34 -10.48 38.94
CA VAL A 524 -10.45 -9.99 39.79
C VAL A 524 -10.03 -9.92 41.26
N LYS A 525 -9.10 -10.80 41.66
CA LYS A 525 -8.54 -10.89 43.01
C LYS A 525 -7.04 -11.17 42.93
N THR A 526 -6.34 -11.00 44.04
CA THR A 526 -4.96 -11.45 44.16
C THR A 526 -4.87 -12.97 43.97
N LEU A 527 -4.07 -13.40 42.98
CA LEU A 527 -4.00 -14.80 42.57
C LEU A 527 -3.01 -15.59 43.43
N THR A 528 -3.40 -16.78 43.83
CA THR A 528 -2.48 -17.76 44.43
C THR A 528 -1.42 -18.21 43.42
N THR A 529 -0.33 -18.80 43.90
CA THR A 529 0.74 -19.32 43.02
C THR A 529 0.22 -20.40 42.06
N LYS A 530 -0.74 -21.24 42.49
CA LYS A 530 -1.40 -22.26 41.66
C LYS A 530 -2.28 -21.63 40.58
N GLU A 531 -3.11 -20.66 40.94
CA GLU A 531 -3.94 -19.90 39.99
C GLU A 531 -3.06 -19.18 38.96
N ARG A 532 -2.01 -18.48 39.40
CA ARG A 532 -1.06 -17.77 38.52
C ARG A 532 -0.35 -18.69 37.54
N LYS A 533 0.08 -19.88 37.97
CA LYS A 533 0.70 -20.88 37.07
C LYS A 533 -0.31 -21.40 36.05
N ARG A 534 -1.57 -21.61 36.45
CA ARG A 534 -2.64 -22.13 35.57
C ARG A 534 -3.13 -21.09 34.56
N SER A 535 -3.18 -19.82 34.95
CA SER A 535 -3.72 -18.71 34.16
C SER A 535 -2.72 -18.03 33.23
N ARG A 536 -1.45 -18.46 33.27
CA ARG A 536 -0.39 -17.95 32.39
C ARG A 536 -0.64 -18.30 30.94
N PHE A 537 -1.26 -17.37 30.21
CA PHE A 537 -1.42 -17.47 28.77
C PHE A 537 -0.11 -17.25 28.02
N GLY A 538 0.01 -17.86 26.84
CA GLY A 538 1.15 -17.70 25.95
C GLY A 538 0.97 -16.57 24.94
N ASN A 539 1.98 -16.38 24.10
CA ASN A 539 2.00 -15.32 23.08
C ASN A 539 0.84 -15.39 22.08
N ALA A 540 0.31 -16.59 21.78
CA ALA A 540 -0.82 -16.75 20.85
C ALA A 540 -2.07 -15.99 21.30
N PHE A 541 -2.44 -16.16 22.58
CA PHE A 541 -3.60 -15.50 23.18
C PHE A 541 -3.39 -14.00 23.26
N HIS A 542 -2.26 -13.58 23.84
CA HIS A 542 -2.00 -12.16 24.06
C HIS A 542 -1.77 -11.38 22.76
N LEU A 543 -1.10 -11.95 21.77
CA LEU A 543 -0.91 -11.28 20.48
C LEU A 543 -2.24 -11.13 19.73
N CYS A 544 -3.11 -12.15 19.76
CA CYS A 544 -4.45 -12.05 19.19
C CYS A 544 -5.30 -10.99 19.90
N ARG A 545 -5.27 -10.97 21.25
CA ARG A 545 -5.93 -9.96 22.09
C ARG A 545 -5.48 -8.54 21.73
N GLU A 546 -4.19 -8.29 21.59
CA GLU A 546 -3.69 -6.95 21.26
C GLU A 546 -4.00 -6.53 19.80
N ILE A 547 -4.12 -7.48 18.87
CA ILE A 547 -4.59 -7.19 17.50
C ILE A 547 -6.07 -6.79 17.53
N LEU A 548 -6.89 -7.49 18.32
CA LEU A 548 -8.30 -7.13 18.51
C LEU A 548 -8.44 -5.78 19.21
N ARG A 549 -7.59 -5.45 20.19
CA ARG A 549 -7.51 -4.11 20.77
C ARG A 549 -7.25 -3.03 19.72
N LEU A 550 -6.23 -3.22 18.87
CA LEU A 550 -5.94 -2.26 17.80
C LEU A 550 -7.15 -2.07 16.88
N THR A 551 -7.82 -3.18 16.54
CA THR A 551 -9.02 -3.17 15.69
C THR A 551 -10.16 -2.41 16.36
N LYS A 552 -10.40 -2.68 17.65
CA LYS A 552 -11.41 -2.00 18.48
C LYS A 552 -11.16 -0.49 18.54
N LEU A 553 -9.93 -0.05 18.78
CA LEU A 553 -9.58 1.38 18.78
C LEU A 553 -9.91 2.09 17.45
N ILE A 554 -9.71 1.39 16.33
CA ILE A 554 -10.01 1.92 14.98
C ILE A 554 -11.52 1.96 14.76
N VAL A 555 -12.22 0.86 15.03
CA VAL A 555 -13.67 0.76 14.85
C VAL A 555 -14.38 1.78 15.75
N ASP A 556 -13.98 1.90 17.02
CA ASP A 556 -14.55 2.87 17.95
C ASP A 556 -14.36 4.31 17.51
N ALA A 557 -13.24 4.63 16.86
CA ALA A 557 -13.03 5.96 16.30
C ALA A 557 -14.07 6.27 15.20
N HIS A 558 -14.34 5.30 14.31
CA HIS A 558 -15.40 5.43 13.31
C HIS A 558 -16.79 5.49 13.94
N VAL A 559 -17.05 4.70 15.00
CA VAL A 559 -18.33 4.76 15.73
C VAL A 559 -18.55 6.15 16.33
N GLN A 560 -17.54 6.74 16.98
CA GLN A 560 -17.64 8.10 17.54
C GLN A 560 -17.89 9.16 16.46
N CYS A 561 -17.32 8.98 15.26
CA CYS A 561 -17.61 9.83 14.12
C CYS A 561 -19.07 9.67 13.64
N ARG A 562 -19.56 8.44 13.55
CA ARG A 562 -20.94 8.15 13.11
C ARG A 562 -22.01 8.56 14.12
N LEU A 563 -21.66 8.64 15.40
CA LEU A 563 -22.54 9.20 16.45
C LEU A 563 -22.57 10.74 16.46
N GLY A 564 -21.77 11.42 15.63
CA GLY A 564 -21.69 12.88 15.62
C GLY A 564 -20.85 13.50 16.75
N ASN A 565 -20.22 12.68 17.61
CA ASN A 565 -19.40 13.17 18.72
C ASN A 565 -18.04 13.72 18.27
N VAL A 566 -17.57 13.28 17.09
CA VAL A 566 -16.25 13.60 16.53
C VAL A 566 -16.42 13.95 15.05
N ASP A 567 -15.74 15.01 14.62
CA ASP A 567 -15.70 15.48 13.23
C ASP A 567 -14.81 14.58 12.34
N ALA A 568 -15.10 14.50 11.04
CA ALA A 568 -14.32 13.75 10.05
C ALA A 568 -12.82 14.11 10.05
N PHE A 569 -12.46 15.38 10.23
CA PHE A 569 -11.05 15.79 10.36
C PHE A 569 -10.39 15.24 11.63
N GLN A 570 -11.13 15.22 12.74
CA GLN A 570 -10.67 14.66 14.01
C GLN A 570 -10.56 13.13 13.94
N LEU A 571 -11.48 12.45 13.24
CA LEU A 571 -11.40 11.04 12.92
C LEU A 571 -10.10 10.75 12.14
N ALA A 572 -9.82 11.51 11.09
CA ALA A 572 -8.62 11.32 10.28
C ALA A 572 -7.33 11.51 11.10
N ASP A 573 -7.23 12.56 11.94
CA ASP A 573 -6.09 12.76 12.85
C ASP A 573 -6.02 11.65 13.92
N GLY A 574 -7.17 11.16 14.39
CA GLY A 574 -7.27 10.03 15.33
C GLY A 574 -6.74 8.72 14.74
N LEU A 575 -7.11 8.41 13.49
CA LEU A 575 -6.59 7.26 12.76
C LEU A 575 -5.08 7.39 12.51
N GLN A 576 -4.62 8.58 12.10
CA GLN A 576 -3.19 8.83 11.93
C GLN A 576 -2.43 8.64 13.26
N TYR A 577 -2.98 9.15 14.35
CA TYR A 577 -2.41 8.98 15.69
C TYR A 577 -2.35 7.51 16.08
N THR A 578 -3.44 6.76 15.85
CA THR A 578 -3.55 5.33 16.15
C THR A 578 -2.48 4.53 15.44
N PHE A 579 -2.36 4.67 14.11
CA PHE A 579 -1.36 3.94 13.33
C PHE A 579 0.08 4.37 13.61
N ALA A 580 0.30 5.63 13.99
CA ALA A 580 1.63 6.11 14.37
C ALA A 580 2.08 5.67 15.78
N HIS A 581 1.13 5.40 16.69
CA HIS A 581 1.39 5.15 18.11
C HIS A 581 0.86 3.80 18.61
N VAL A 582 0.76 2.78 17.74
CA VAL A 582 0.34 1.42 18.13
C VAL A 582 1.18 0.87 19.28
N GLY A 583 2.49 1.17 19.34
CA GLY A 583 3.35 0.73 20.44
C GLY A 583 3.02 1.35 21.81
N GLN A 584 2.30 2.48 21.84
CA GLN A 584 1.87 3.15 23.06
C GLN A 584 0.42 2.79 23.43
N LEU A 585 -0.47 2.73 22.43
CA LEU A 585 -1.89 2.42 22.61
C LEU A 585 -2.14 0.92 22.85
N THR A 586 -1.22 0.08 22.42
CA THR A 586 -1.27 -1.39 22.62
C THR A 586 -0.02 -1.87 23.34
N GLY A 587 0.05 -3.18 23.60
CA GLY A 587 1.21 -3.87 24.14
C GLY A 587 1.80 -4.93 23.20
N MET A 588 1.48 -4.89 21.89
CA MET A 588 1.82 -5.98 20.95
C MET A 588 3.32 -6.34 20.92
N TYR A 589 4.20 -5.34 21.08
CA TYR A 589 5.66 -5.53 21.07
C TYR A 589 6.16 -6.45 22.20
N ARG A 590 5.42 -6.56 23.32
CA ARG A 590 5.77 -7.45 24.45
C ARG A 590 5.64 -8.92 24.09
N TYR A 591 4.67 -9.25 23.23
CA TYR A 591 4.37 -10.63 22.82
C TYR A 591 5.03 -11.02 21.49
N LYS A 592 5.46 -10.02 20.70
CA LYS A 592 6.30 -10.21 19.51
C LYS A 592 7.18 -8.99 19.26
N TYR A 593 8.42 -9.03 19.74
CA TYR A 593 9.33 -7.87 19.67
C TYR A 593 9.76 -7.47 18.25
N ARG A 594 9.75 -8.39 17.27
CA ARG A 594 10.05 -8.07 15.86
C ARG A 594 9.14 -6.97 15.29
N LEU A 595 7.99 -6.72 15.91
CA LEU A 595 7.07 -5.62 15.60
C LEU A 595 7.72 -4.23 15.72
N MET A 596 8.80 -4.10 16.49
CA MET A 596 9.54 -2.83 16.59
C MET A 596 10.02 -2.33 15.22
N ARG A 597 10.16 -3.20 14.22
CA ARG A 597 10.39 -2.79 12.83
C ARG A 597 9.27 -1.90 12.29
N GLN A 598 8.01 -2.30 12.47
CA GLN A 598 6.84 -1.53 12.03
C GLN A 598 6.63 -0.26 12.84
N ILE A 599 6.79 -0.32 14.16
CA ILE A 599 6.64 0.86 15.04
C ILE A 599 7.67 1.94 14.65
N ARG A 600 8.93 1.56 14.42
CA ARG A 600 9.96 2.50 13.95
C ARG A 600 9.64 3.07 12.57
N MET A 601 9.20 2.22 11.63
CA MET A 601 8.80 2.67 10.29
C MET A 601 7.64 3.67 10.33
N CYS A 602 6.62 3.45 11.17
CA CYS A 602 5.51 4.39 11.33
C CYS A 602 5.98 5.72 11.94
N LYS A 603 6.94 5.68 12.88
CA LYS A 603 7.55 6.89 13.43
C LYS A 603 8.35 7.66 12.38
N ASP A 604 9.09 6.96 11.51
CA ASP A 604 9.83 7.57 10.41
C ASP A 604 8.89 8.18 9.36
N LEU A 605 7.80 7.49 9.01
CA LEU A 605 6.73 8.03 8.15
C LEU A 605 6.07 9.26 8.77
N LYS A 606 5.81 9.25 10.08
CA LYS A 606 5.29 10.42 10.80
C LYS A 606 6.23 11.62 10.65
N HIS A 607 7.54 11.43 10.81
CA HIS A 607 8.50 12.52 10.64
C HIS A 607 8.52 13.05 9.20
N LEU A 608 8.53 12.16 8.22
CA LEU A 608 8.49 12.50 6.79
C LEU A 608 7.26 13.37 6.47
N ILE A 609 6.07 12.89 6.84
CA ILE A 609 4.79 13.54 6.57
C ILE A 609 4.70 14.88 7.32
N TYR A 610 5.02 14.90 8.61
CA TYR A 610 4.78 16.09 9.45
C TYR A 610 5.69 17.25 9.08
N HIS A 611 6.91 16.98 8.61
CA HIS A 611 7.80 18.06 8.17
C HIS A 611 7.28 18.71 6.88
N ARG A 612 6.71 17.94 5.93
CA ARG A 612 6.12 18.48 4.70
C ARG A 612 4.76 19.13 4.95
N PHE A 613 3.95 18.54 5.83
CA PHE A 613 2.59 19.00 6.13
C PHE A 613 2.57 20.32 6.92
N ASN A 614 3.42 20.44 7.95
CA ASN A 614 3.51 21.62 8.81
C ASN A 614 4.55 22.62 8.28
N THR A 615 4.39 23.01 7.01
CA THR A 615 5.21 24.03 6.33
C THR A 615 4.39 25.27 6.03
N GLY A 616 5.05 26.42 5.97
CA GLY A 616 4.44 27.72 5.69
C GLY A 616 3.51 28.17 6.82
N PRO A 617 2.24 28.49 6.55
CA PRO A 617 1.30 29.00 7.55
C PRO A 617 0.79 27.93 8.53
N VAL A 618 1.02 26.64 8.25
CA VAL A 618 0.54 25.53 9.10
C VAL A 618 1.51 25.25 10.24
N GLY A 619 1.10 25.56 11.47
CA GLY A 619 1.90 25.39 12.68
C GLY A 619 2.08 23.95 13.17
N LYS A 620 2.90 23.80 14.22
CA LYS A 620 3.06 22.52 14.96
C LYS A 620 1.82 22.28 15.84
N GLY A 621 1.24 21.10 15.75
CA GLY A 621 0.06 20.72 16.55
C GLY A 621 -0.63 19.47 16.02
N PRO A 622 -1.68 18.97 16.70
CA PRO A 622 -2.60 17.98 16.13
C PRO A 622 -3.34 18.54 14.90
N GLY A 623 -3.99 17.67 14.13
CA GLY A 623 -4.70 18.04 12.89
C GLY A 623 -4.05 17.53 11.60
N CYS A 624 -3.22 16.49 11.67
CA CYS A 624 -2.66 15.85 10.49
C CYS A 624 -3.35 14.50 10.27
N GLY A 625 -4.34 14.45 9.38
CA GLY A 625 -5.16 13.26 9.12
C GLY A 625 -4.62 12.29 8.05
N PHE A 626 -3.37 12.43 7.61
CA PHE A 626 -2.82 11.65 6.49
C PHE A 626 -2.37 10.24 6.89
N TRP A 627 -3.33 9.34 7.13
CA TRP A 627 -3.10 8.02 7.75
C TRP A 627 -2.74 6.87 6.81
N ALA A 628 -2.96 7.01 5.50
CA ALA A 628 -2.73 5.94 4.52
C ALA A 628 -1.33 5.28 4.60
N PRO A 629 -0.20 6.00 4.76
CA PRO A 629 1.11 5.36 4.87
C PRO A 629 1.25 4.47 6.12
N GLY A 630 0.72 4.91 7.27
CA GLY A 630 0.74 4.13 8.52
C GLY A 630 -0.14 2.90 8.44
N TRP A 631 -1.37 3.06 7.95
CA TRP A 631 -2.33 1.98 7.70
C TRP A 631 -1.71 0.84 6.86
N ARG A 632 -1.04 1.18 5.75
CA ARG A 632 -0.36 0.20 4.88
C ARG A 632 0.68 -0.63 5.61
N VAL A 633 1.49 -0.01 6.49
CA VAL A 633 2.51 -0.74 7.27
C VAL A 633 1.86 -1.81 8.14
N TRP A 634 0.73 -1.50 8.77
CA TRP A 634 0.00 -2.44 9.63
C TRP A 634 -0.73 -3.52 8.84
N LEU A 635 -1.27 -3.23 7.66
CA LEU A 635 -1.82 -4.25 6.76
C LEU A 635 -0.75 -5.24 6.27
N PHE A 636 0.43 -4.75 5.89
CA PHE A 636 1.53 -5.64 5.48
C PHE A 636 2.08 -6.45 6.67
N PHE A 637 2.02 -5.92 7.89
CA PHE A 637 2.27 -6.70 9.09
C PHE A 637 1.22 -7.82 9.26
N LEU A 638 -0.07 -7.50 9.13
CA LEU A 638 -1.14 -8.47 9.24
C LEU A 638 -1.02 -9.59 8.18
N ARG A 639 -0.70 -9.24 6.93
CA ARG A 639 -0.41 -10.20 5.87
C ARG A 639 0.65 -11.25 6.27
N GLY A 640 1.69 -10.82 6.99
CA GLY A 640 2.76 -11.72 7.46
C GLY A 640 2.43 -12.45 8.77
N ILE A 641 1.57 -11.88 9.64
CA ILE A 641 1.24 -12.46 10.94
C ILE A 641 0.11 -13.49 10.87
N VAL A 642 -0.82 -13.35 9.92
CA VAL A 642 -2.01 -14.21 9.78
C VAL A 642 -1.63 -15.70 9.74
N PRO A 643 -0.73 -16.17 8.86
CA PRO A 643 -0.37 -17.60 8.83
C PRO A 643 0.29 -18.08 10.13
N LEU A 644 1.06 -17.20 10.80
CA LEU A 644 1.72 -17.53 12.05
C LEU A 644 0.70 -17.70 13.19
N LEU A 645 -0.25 -16.77 13.29
CA LEU A 645 -1.30 -16.81 14.31
C LEU A 645 -2.32 -17.91 14.05
N GLU A 646 -2.72 -18.16 12.81
CA GLU A 646 -3.58 -19.29 12.46
C GLU A 646 -2.98 -20.62 12.94
N ARG A 647 -1.67 -20.80 12.77
CA ARG A 647 -0.95 -21.98 13.29
C ARG A 647 -0.92 -22.00 14.81
N TRP A 648 -0.59 -20.88 15.46
CA TRP A 648 -0.48 -20.80 16.91
C TRP A 648 -1.82 -20.98 17.62
N LEU A 649 -2.88 -20.35 17.12
CA LEU A 649 -4.25 -20.48 17.62
C LEU A 649 -4.81 -21.85 17.30
N GLY A 650 -4.53 -22.40 16.11
CA GLY A 650 -4.86 -23.78 15.77
C GLY A 650 -4.28 -24.79 16.76
N ASN A 651 -2.97 -24.69 17.06
CA ASN A 651 -2.31 -25.54 18.04
C ASN A 651 -2.85 -25.31 19.47
N LEU A 652 -3.19 -24.08 19.82
CA LEU A 652 -3.78 -23.74 21.12
C LEU A 652 -5.14 -24.41 21.30
N LEU A 653 -6.00 -24.35 20.27
CA LEU A 653 -7.33 -24.92 20.26
C LEU A 653 -7.27 -26.46 20.22
N ALA A 654 -6.45 -27.04 19.34
CA ALA A 654 -6.23 -28.48 19.28
C ALA A 654 -5.82 -29.02 20.66
N ARG A 655 -4.80 -28.40 21.28
CA ARG A 655 -4.37 -28.77 22.64
C ARG A 655 -5.45 -28.60 23.71
N GLN A 656 -6.38 -27.66 23.54
CA GLN A 656 -7.47 -27.42 24.49
C GLN A 656 -8.61 -28.45 24.34
N PHE A 657 -8.86 -28.94 23.12
CA PHE A 657 -9.94 -29.89 22.84
C PHE A 657 -9.46 -31.35 22.88
N GLU A 658 -8.29 -31.65 22.34
CA GLU A 658 -7.71 -33.00 22.23
C GLU A 658 -6.78 -33.33 23.42
N GLY A 659 -6.33 -32.31 24.16
CA GLY A 659 -5.38 -32.46 25.27
C GLY A 659 -3.92 -32.38 24.82
N ARG A 660 -2.99 -32.60 25.77
CA ARG A 660 -1.54 -32.69 25.48
C ARG A 660 -1.12 -34.15 25.38
N HIS A 661 -0.43 -34.51 24.29
CA HIS A 661 0.25 -35.80 24.19
C HIS A 661 1.53 -35.78 25.03
N ALA A 662 1.60 -36.61 26.08
CA ALA A 662 2.73 -36.61 27.01
C ALA A 662 4.03 -37.20 26.41
N LYS A 663 3.94 -38.14 25.47
CA LYS A 663 5.08 -38.83 24.82
C LYS A 663 5.03 -38.78 23.28
N GLY A 664 4.30 -37.82 22.70
CA GLY A 664 4.05 -37.79 21.26
C GLY A 664 5.22 -37.28 20.39
N VAL A 665 6.15 -36.52 20.98
CA VAL A 665 7.30 -35.94 20.27
C VAL A 665 8.55 -36.17 21.11
N ALA A 666 9.58 -36.79 20.52
CA ALA A 666 10.87 -36.94 21.17
C ALA A 666 11.48 -35.57 21.48
N HIS A 667 11.94 -35.38 22.71
CA HIS A 667 12.59 -34.14 23.10
C HIS A 667 13.99 -34.07 22.47
N THR A 668 14.26 -33.00 21.73
CA THR A 668 15.59 -32.74 21.16
C THR A 668 16.61 -32.46 22.26
N VAL A 669 17.85 -32.94 22.09
CA VAL A 669 18.97 -32.64 22.97
C VAL A 669 19.38 -31.18 22.79
N THR A 670 18.91 -30.33 23.69
CA THR A 670 19.35 -28.93 23.80
C THR A 670 20.56 -28.84 24.71
N LYS A 671 21.27 -27.70 24.71
CA LYS A 671 22.49 -27.44 25.51
C LYS A 671 22.43 -27.98 26.96
N GLN A 672 21.29 -27.85 27.64
CA GLN A 672 21.10 -28.33 29.03
C GLN A 672 21.16 -29.85 29.21
N ARG A 673 20.94 -30.63 28.16
CA ARG A 673 20.84 -32.10 28.20
C ARG A 673 22.00 -32.79 27.47
N VAL A 674 22.98 -32.03 26.96
CA VAL A 674 24.08 -32.57 26.17
C VAL A 674 24.89 -33.58 26.99
N GLU A 675 25.30 -33.20 28.20
CA GLU A 675 26.07 -34.08 29.09
C GLU A 675 25.26 -35.31 29.54
N SER A 676 24.02 -35.11 30.01
CA SER A 676 23.18 -36.24 30.44
C SER A 676 22.81 -37.19 29.31
N HIS A 677 22.70 -36.69 28.07
CA HIS A 677 22.46 -37.53 26.90
C HIS A 677 23.73 -38.27 26.49
N TYR A 678 24.89 -37.61 26.56
CA TYR A 678 26.18 -38.23 26.32
C TYR A 678 26.43 -39.39 27.31
N ASP A 679 26.19 -39.18 28.61
CA ASP A 679 26.29 -40.25 29.62
C ASP A 679 25.31 -41.40 29.39
N LEU A 680 24.14 -41.10 28.83
CA LEU A 680 23.11 -42.09 28.51
C LEU A 680 23.42 -42.88 27.23
N GLU A 681 24.14 -42.29 26.27
CA GLU A 681 24.65 -42.97 25.07
C GLU A 681 25.97 -43.71 25.31
N LEU A 682 26.76 -43.27 26.30
CA LEU A 682 28.03 -43.90 26.69
C LEU A 682 27.83 -45.19 27.49
N ARG A 683 26.72 -45.29 28.25
CA ARG A 683 26.29 -46.50 28.95
C ARG A 683 25.54 -47.44 28.04
#